data_AF-A0A9P9QVN5-F1
#
_entry.id   AF-A0A9P9QVN5-F1
#
_cell.length_a   1.000
_cell.length_b   1.000
_cell.length_c   1.000
_cell.angle_alpha   90.00
_cell.angle_beta   90.00
_cell.angle_gamma   90.00
#
_symmetry.space_group_name_H-M   'P 1'
#
loop_
_entity.id
_entity.type
_entity.pdbx_description
1 polymer ?
#
loop_
_entity_poly.entity_id
_entity_poly.type
_entity_poly.pdbx_seq_one_letter_code
_entity_poly.pdbx_strand_id
1 'polypeptide(L)'
;MPGLLDQLDGSISALLEGWNLYTTVLTLAILGYLSWVIYDTADADTHPLLLARQAQASYVRQPGESAVFRSPETPHGSCHALTLPDPLRTGLAVKPPGAPMYSAGKDGDLRDIWRRATGETPLERGATSSGTATIMTVLGKEGVTEHKVDAITKEIAAIGKHLKDHGAKRVAVYLPNSVEFLAALFAGAFYGFTPVLIPYNQPHSVLVDLLTQTGADALIAGAGSVPLADIIKGTASLRQIVWTVEKTSRHMDWSEVPEGIGGKIDVSVWHELVQDSSNGAAALPTSNEKAPGIVFLWQEAPGKSAQIVDFTQQNLVAAIGSLITALPSAQRFNSSDTFLPADAFTHSYSLCLTLAALFSHSTVVINSVAGPGVDLTLASRSVAPTIAVVSAESAAKLHSATNETALSGLNKFAHYLESRMLTAGRLPTDNLLTKLNAPARATVGTTPGKLRLLFVSERAGLNSPPLSSEELSDLRIYTKARVLYALTAAKVAGAVAQTNVYDYRRGVAPSNKNSHFGVPLSSLEIKLKDTPQHRTTDEQTAGEVVVIGSSVAGGETSLGVNGKCYLFWHMSTMLTSTSNFPRRPYSGICLRSKRTKDAALMGIDNAIFLTLTPHNSFHTSQLSVLFLFKYSRPSHLRRFLHLTSPVRKDCPSLQSPNPSSLNSASPAYPQHFRSICSLLVSSSLRPSPHAHLTQDLTIADARGAPFLRPLQSPYPLHSPSSHHVSPYPLSS
;
A
#
# COMPACT_ATOMS: atom_id res chain seq x y z
N MET A 1 -65.08 5.14 -24.36
CA MET A 1 -64.23 5.34 -25.55
C MET A 1 -63.28 4.16 -25.65
N PRO A 2 -63.61 3.10 -26.41
CA PRO A 2 -62.55 2.32 -27.08
C PRO A 2 -61.82 3.28 -28.04
N GLY A 3 -60.50 3.15 -28.20
CA GLY A 3 -59.75 4.05 -29.07
C GLY A 3 -58.36 4.54 -28.63
N LEU A 4 -57.77 4.02 -27.55
CA LEU A 4 -56.31 4.14 -27.34
C LEU A 4 -55.63 2.77 -27.34
N LEU A 5 -56.16 1.82 -26.56
CA LEU A 5 -55.68 0.43 -26.57
C LEU A 5 -55.91 -0.23 -27.95
N ASP A 6 -57.10 -0.11 -28.53
CA ASP A 6 -57.42 -0.72 -29.83
C ASP A 6 -56.65 -0.07 -31.00
N GLN A 7 -56.28 1.21 -30.86
CA GLN A 7 -55.42 1.90 -31.82
C GLN A 7 -53.95 1.50 -31.67
N LEU A 8 -53.46 1.32 -30.43
CA LEU A 8 -52.13 0.79 -30.16
C LEU A 8 -52.01 -0.66 -30.66
N ASP A 9 -52.96 -1.52 -30.33
CA ASP A 9 -53.00 -2.93 -30.74
C ASP A 9 -53.02 -3.05 -32.27
N GLY A 10 -53.93 -2.35 -32.95
CA GLY A 10 -53.95 -2.29 -34.41
C GLY A 10 -52.66 -1.74 -35.04
N SER A 11 -52.00 -0.76 -34.41
CA SER A 11 -50.70 -0.25 -34.88
C SER A 11 -49.55 -1.24 -34.67
N ILE A 12 -49.61 -2.05 -33.60
CA ILE A 12 -48.63 -3.10 -33.30
C ILE A 12 -48.84 -4.29 -34.24
N SER A 13 -50.09 -4.70 -34.49
CA SER A 13 -50.42 -5.72 -35.49
C SER A 13 -49.91 -5.31 -36.88
N ALA A 14 -50.18 -4.10 -37.34
CA ALA A 14 -49.70 -3.62 -38.64
C ALA A 14 -48.16 -3.56 -38.73
N LEU A 15 -47.46 -3.22 -37.63
CA LEU A 15 -46.00 -3.27 -37.55
C LEU A 15 -45.44 -4.70 -37.58
N LEU A 16 -46.17 -5.68 -37.06
CA LEU A 16 -45.80 -7.10 -37.06
C LEU A 16 -46.15 -7.78 -38.39
N GLU A 17 -47.25 -7.43 -39.04
CA GLU A 17 -47.62 -7.91 -40.38
C GLU A 17 -46.62 -7.46 -41.46
N GLY A 18 -46.07 -6.24 -41.33
CA GLY A 18 -44.99 -5.75 -42.19
C GLY A 18 -43.61 -6.34 -41.90
N TRP A 19 -43.47 -7.17 -40.85
CA TRP A 19 -42.16 -7.60 -40.35
C TRP A 19 -41.55 -8.70 -41.21
N ASN A 20 -40.34 -8.46 -41.72
CA ASN A 20 -39.62 -9.38 -42.60
C ASN A 20 -38.13 -9.49 -42.23
N LEU A 21 -37.36 -10.28 -42.99
CA LEU A 21 -35.94 -10.48 -42.70
C LEU A 21 -35.13 -9.17 -42.75
N TYR A 22 -35.46 -8.26 -43.66
CA TYR A 22 -34.78 -6.97 -43.77
C TYR A 22 -35.11 -6.03 -42.61
N THR A 23 -36.37 -5.97 -42.15
CA THR A 23 -36.73 -5.18 -40.95
C THR A 23 -36.12 -5.76 -39.68
N THR A 24 -36.02 -7.10 -39.58
CA THR A 24 -35.27 -7.78 -38.52
C THR A 24 -33.81 -7.34 -38.50
N VAL A 25 -33.10 -7.46 -39.64
CA VAL A 25 -31.68 -7.11 -39.75
C VAL A 25 -31.44 -5.61 -39.52
N LEU A 26 -32.31 -4.74 -40.04
CA LEU A 26 -32.22 -3.29 -39.81
C LEU A 26 -32.40 -2.95 -38.33
N THR A 27 -33.40 -3.55 -37.67
CA THR A 27 -33.66 -3.32 -36.24
C THR A 27 -32.50 -3.82 -35.38
N LEU A 28 -31.96 -5.00 -35.68
CA LEU A 28 -30.76 -5.52 -34.99
C LEU A 28 -29.53 -4.64 -35.24
N ALA A 29 -29.35 -4.08 -36.42
CA ALA A 29 -28.26 -3.15 -36.72
C ALA A 29 -28.41 -1.82 -35.97
N ILE A 30 -29.63 -1.27 -35.87
CA ILE A 30 -29.93 -0.04 -35.12
C ILE A 30 -29.74 -0.28 -33.62
N LEU A 31 -30.31 -1.36 -33.06
CA LEU A 31 -30.14 -1.72 -31.65
C LEU A 31 -28.67 -2.02 -31.31
N GLY A 32 -27.94 -2.69 -32.19
CA GLY A 32 -26.50 -2.94 -32.05
C GLY A 32 -25.68 -1.66 -32.07
N TYR A 33 -26.00 -0.73 -32.97
CA TYR A 33 -25.34 0.59 -33.02
C TYR A 33 -25.64 1.45 -31.79
N LEU A 34 -26.90 1.52 -31.35
CA LEU A 34 -27.27 2.24 -30.12
C LEU A 34 -26.59 1.63 -28.88
N SER A 35 -26.56 0.29 -28.79
CA SER A 35 -25.85 -0.42 -27.72
C SER A 35 -24.35 -0.14 -27.75
N TRP A 36 -23.73 -0.08 -28.94
CA TRP A 36 -22.33 0.31 -29.10
C TRP A 36 -22.09 1.74 -28.63
N VAL A 37 -22.91 2.71 -29.06
CA VAL A 37 -22.78 4.12 -28.67
C VAL A 37 -22.91 4.28 -27.15
N ILE A 38 -23.89 3.63 -26.51
CA ILE A 38 -24.06 3.67 -25.04
C ILE A 38 -22.87 3.02 -24.32
N TYR A 39 -22.28 1.96 -24.88
CA TYR A 39 -21.10 1.29 -24.32
C TYR A 39 -19.80 2.10 -24.49
N ASP A 40 -19.64 2.80 -25.61
CA ASP A 40 -18.46 3.59 -25.94
C ASP A 40 -18.45 4.94 -25.21
N THR A 41 -19.61 5.59 -25.05
CA THR A 41 -19.76 6.94 -24.45
C THR A 41 -19.56 7.05 -22.93
N ALA A 42 -19.50 5.94 -22.18
CA ALA A 42 -19.31 6.03 -20.73
C ALA A 42 -17.92 6.57 -20.33
N ASP A 43 -17.85 7.35 -19.26
CA ASP A 43 -16.58 7.93 -18.77
C ASP A 43 -15.59 6.88 -18.25
N ALA A 44 -14.33 7.29 -18.11
CA ALA A 44 -13.27 6.51 -17.45
C ALA A 44 -13.30 6.70 -15.92
N ASP A 45 -12.83 5.70 -15.16
CA ASP A 45 -12.71 5.74 -13.68
C ASP A 45 -11.90 6.95 -13.17
N THR A 46 -11.01 7.51 -14.01
CA THR A 46 -10.23 8.71 -13.71
C THR A 46 -9.94 9.53 -14.97
N HIS A 47 -9.85 10.85 -14.83
CA HIS A 47 -9.57 11.72 -15.96
C HIS A 47 -8.11 11.53 -16.46
N PRO A 48 -7.87 11.30 -17.78
CA PRO A 48 -6.56 10.86 -18.27
C PRO A 48 -5.42 11.87 -18.11
N LEU A 49 -5.70 13.14 -17.78
CA LEU A 49 -4.66 14.10 -17.41
C LEU A 49 -4.05 13.84 -16.02
N LEU A 50 -4.79 13.21 -15.10
CA LEU A 50 -4.27 12.82 -13.78
C LEU A 50 -3.26 11.68 -13.91
N LEU A 51 -3.56 10.68 -14.76
CA LEU A 51 -2.62 9.61 -15.10
C LEU A 51 -1.40 10.07 -15.93
N ALA A 52 -1.46 11.28 -16.51
CA ALA A 52 -0.32 11.90 -17.21
C ALA A 52 0.58 12.76 -16.28
N ARG A 53 0.15 13.02 -15.04
CA ARG A 53 0.87 13.81 -14.04
C ARG A 53 0.94 13.09 -12.69
N GLN A 54 1.37 11.83 -12.71
CA GLN A 54 1.39 11.00 -11.50
C GLN A 54 2.50 11.37 -10.52
N ALA A 55 3.59 11.99 -10.97
CA ALA A 55 4.68 12.48 -10.12
C ALA A 55 5.07 13.91 -10.51
N GLN A 56 5.49 14.72 -9.54
CA GLN A 56 6.05 16.05 -9.79
C GLN A 56 7.58 15.99 -9.69
N ALA A 57 8.27 16.60 -10.64
CA ALA A 57 9.72 16.80 -10.59
C ALA A 57 10.05 18.15 -9.94
N SER A 58 11.17 18.20 -9.22
CA SER A 58 11.82 19.44 -8.82
C SER A 58 12.29 20.23 -10.05
N TYR A 59 12.20 21.57 -9.97
CA TYR A 59 12.75 22.48 -10.98
C TYR A 59 14.29 22.54 -10.98
N VAL A 60 14.93 22.03 -9.92
CA VAL A 60 16.40 22.03 -9.76
C VAL A 60 16.93 20.60 -9.76
N ARG A 61 18.00 20.36 -10.54
CA ARG A 61 18.75 19.10 -10.60
C ARG A 61 20.21 19.34 -10.20
N GLN A 62 20.84 18.34 -9.59
CA GLN A 62 22.28 18.35 -9.31
C GLN A 62 23.06 17.67 -10.46
N PRO A 63 24.33 18.03 -10.72
CA PRO A 63 25.11 17.39 -11.77
C PRO A 63 25.35 15.90 -11.45
N GLY A 64 24.99 15.00 -12.38
CA GLY A 64 25.10 13.55 -12.20
C GLY A 64 23.94 12.91 -11.42
N GLU A 65 22.88 13.67 -11.11
CA GLU A 65 21.64 13.15 -10.52
C GLU A 65 20.41 13.70 -11.29
N SER A 66 19.28 13.00 -11.23
CA SER A 66 18.03 13.48 -11.81
C SER A 66 17.46 14.67 -11.02
N ALA A 67 16.42 15.30 -11.59
CA ALA A 67 15.46 16.02 -10.76
C ALA A 67 14.89 15.07 -9.69
N VAL A 68 14.62 15.58 -8.50
CA VAL A 68 13.97 14.81 -7.44
C VAL A 68 12.48 14.70 -7.75
N PHE A 69 11.87 13.54 -7.51
CA PHE A 69 10.47 13.25 -7.78
C PHE A 69 9.66 13.07 -6.50
N ARG A 70 8.52 13.76 -6.40
CA ARG A 70 7.56 13.69 -5.29
C ARG A 70 6.16 13.24 -5.74
N SER A 71 5.37 12.79 -4.76
CA SER A 71 3.93 12.60 -4.92
C SER A 71 3.21 13.95 -5.14
N PRO A 72 2.19 14.04 -6.00
CA PRO A 72 1.32 15.21 -6.10
C PRO A 72 0.56 15.54 -4.81
N GLU A 73 0.48 14.63 -3.83
CA GLU A 73 -0.04 14.92 -2.49
C GLU A 73 0.87 15.85 -1.66
N THR A 74 2.18 15.81 -1.93
CA THR A 74 3.22 16.54 -1.20
C THR A 74 4.15 17.27 -2.19
N PRO A 75 3.64 18.27 -2.93
CA PRO A 75 4.36 18.88 -4.04
C PRO A 75 5.58 19.70 -3.58
N HIS A 76 6.55 19.90 -4.46
CA HIS A 76 7.68 20.82 -4.21
C HIS A 76 7.18 22.27 -4.10
N GLY A 77 7.69 23.02 -3.12
CA GLY A 77 7.32 24.42 -2.84
C GLY A 77 6.09 24.59 -1.96
N SER A 78 5.54 23.52 -1.35
CA SER A 78 4.36 23.58 -0.49
C SER A 78 4.66 24.02 0.95
N CYS A 79 5.43 25.11 1.10
CA CYS A 79 5.74 25.72 2.38
C CYS A 79 4.48 26.34 3.01
N HIS A 80 3.89 25.66 3.99
CA HIS A 80 2.79 26.22 4.78
C HIS A 80 3.36 27.28 5.73
N ALA A 81 2.89 28.52 5.59
CA ALA A 81 3.67 29.76 5.87
C ALA A 81 4.06 30.10 7.33
N LEU A 82 4.09 29.12 8.25
CA LEU A 82 4.44 29.32 9.67
C LEU A 82 5.42 28.28 10.25
N THR A 83 5.83 27.24 9.52
CA THR A 83 6.83 26.26 10.00
C THR A 83 7.76 25.74 8.90
N LEU A 84 8.96 25.34 9.35
CA LEU A 84 10.13 24.78 8.65
C LEU A 84 9.84 23.65 7.61
N PRO A 85 10.83 23.30 6.76
CA PRO A 85 10.70 23.19 5.29
C PRO A 85 9.76 22.10 4.76
N ASP A 86 9.13 22.38 3.61
CA ASP A 86 8.33 21.50 2.73
C ASP A 86 8.17 20.04 3.22
N PRO A 87 7.28 19.80 4.20
CA PRO A 87 7.27 18.54 4.93
C PRO A 87 6.69 17.40 4.07
N LEU A 88 7.50 16.36 3.88
CA LEU A 88 7.00 15.03 3.52
C LEU A 88 6.10 14.50 4.63
N ARG A 89 5.27 13.50 4.33
CA ARG A 89 4.38 12.92 5.33
C ARG A 89 5.18 12.19 6.43
N THR A 90 5.17 12.75 7.63
CA THR A 90 5.89 12.26 8.82
C THR A 90 5.12 11.21 9.64
N GLY A 91 3.79 11.12 9.51
CA GLY A 91 3.00 10.18 10.33
C GLY A 91 1.52 10.03 9.96
N LEU A 92 0.75 9.50 10.90
CA LEU A 92 -0.67 9.18 10.76
C LEU A 92 -1.60 10.40 10.87
N ALA A 93 -1.14 11.50 11.47
CA ALA A 93 -1.94 12.69 11.80
C ALA A 93 -3.10 12.36 12.76
N VAL A 94 -2.82 11.61 13.83
CA VAL A 94 -3.77 11.22 14.87
C VAL A 94 -4.26 12.45 15.63
N LYS A 95 -5.57 12.70 15.63
CA LYS A 95 -6.19 13.80 16.38
C LYS A 95 -6.65 13.30 17.76
N PRO A 96 -6.47 14.08 18.84
CA PRO A 96 -7.00 13.71 20.15
C PRO A 96 -8.54 13.69 20.15
N PRO A 97 -9.19 12.90 21.03
CA PRO A 97 -10.64 12.84 21.11
C PRO A 97 -11.24 14.21 21.41
N GLY A 98 -12.29 14.58 20.68
CA GLY A 98 -12.94 15.90 20.79
C GLY A 98 -12.23 17.06 20.07
N ALA A 99 -11.06 16.85 19.46
CA ALA A 99 -10.37 17.90 18.71
C ALA A 99 -11.17 18.37 17.46
N PRO A 100 -11.11 19.67 17.11
CA PRO A 100 -11.79 20.17 15.93
C PRO A 100 -11.17 19.60 14.64
N MET A 101 -11.97 19.40 13.59
CA MET A 101 -11.52 18.70 12.37
C MET A 101 -10.31 19.33 11.68
N TYR A 102 -10.08 20.62 11.89
CA TYR A 102 -8.97 21.43 11.36
C TYR A 102 -7.73 21.50 12.28
N SER A 103 -7.71 20.82 13.43
CA SER A 103 -6.49 20.71 14.24
C SER A 103 -5.46 19.83 13.52
N ALA A 104 -4.19 20.25 13.52
CA ALA A 104 -3.08 19.37 13.17
C ALA A 104 -3.07 18.15 14.12
N GLY A 105 -3.07 16.95 13.55
CA GLY A 105 -2.88 15.72 14.32
C GLY A 105 -1.39 15.44 14.56
N LYS A 106 -1.06 14.66 15.59
CA LYS A 106 0.31 14.20 15.85
C LYS A 106 0.72 13.08 14.87
N ASP A 107 2.02 12.91 14.65
CA ASP A 107 2.55 11.79 13.85
C ASP A 107 2.04 10.43 14.36
N GLY A 108 2.00 10.28 15.69
CA GLY A 108 1.57 9.07 16.38
C GLY A 108 2.62 7.97 16.44
N ASP A 109 2.25 6.83 17.00
CA ASP A 109 3.07 5.61 17.11
C ASP A 109 2.19 4.34 17.03
N LEU A 110 2.77 3.14 17.18
CA LEU A 110 1.98 1.90 17.21
C LEU A 110 0.97 1.83 18.37
N ARG A 111 1.20 2.52 19.49
CA ARG A 111 0.26 2.57 20.63
C ARG A 111 -1.00 3.31 20.20
N ASP A 112 -0.87 4.41 19.45
CA ASP A 112 -2.02 5.12 18.88
C ASP A 112 -2.81 4.30 17.85
N ILE A 113 -2.15 3.41 17.09
CA ILE A 113 -2.86 2.47 16.21
C ILE A 113 -3.70 1.50 17.06
N TRP A 114 -3.14 0.95 18.15
CA TRP A 114 -3.89 0.07 19.04
C TRP A 114 -5.05 0.80 19.74
N ARG A 115 -4.83 2.02 20.26
CA ARG A 115 -5.88 2.85 20.87
C ARG A 115 -6.98 3.28 19.91
N ARG A 116 -6.73 3.26 18.60
CA ARG A 116 -7.76 3.42 17.58
C ARG A 116 -8.52 2.10 17.37
N ALA A 117 -7.81 0.98 17.28
CA ALA A 117 -8.43 -0.36 17.20
C ALA A 117 -9.29 -0.74 18.42
N THR A 118 -8.94 -0.29 19.64
CA THR A 118 -9.77 -0.42 20.87
C THR A 118 -10.95 0.54 20.91
N GLY A 119 -11.01 1.55 20.03
CA GLY A 119 -12.07 2.57 20.00
C GLY A 119 -11.87 3.75 20.97
N GLU A 120 -10.78 3.81 21.75
CA GLU A 120 -10.46 4.98 22.59
C GLU A 120 -10.32 6.27 21.76
N THR A 121 -9.78 6.14 20.54
CA THR A 121 -9.65 7.24 19.58
C THR A 121 -10.65 7.06 18.44
N PRO A 122 -11.72 7.87 18.35
CA PRO A 122 -12.77 7.68 17.36
C PRO A 122 -12.32 7.95 15.92
N LEU A 123 -13.07 7.38 14.97
CA LEU A 123 -12.98 7.71 13.54
C LEU A 123 -13.36 9.17 13.30
N GLU A 124 -12.81 9.77 12.23
CA GLU A 124 -13.22 11.12 11.83
C GLU A 124 -14.65 11.10 11.26
N ARG A 125 -15.42 12.14 11.63
CA ARG A 125 -16.86 12.34 11.40
C ARG A 125 -17.47 11.56 10.21
N GLY A 126 -18.43 10.68 10.52
CA GLY A 126 -19.39 10.14 9.54
C GLY A 126 -19.46 8.62 9.47
N ALA A 127 -18.45 7.91 9.96
CA ALA A 127 -18.52 6.46 10.13
C ALA A 127 -19.51 6.09 11.26
N THR A 128 -20.46 5.20 10.97
CA THR A 128 -21.43 4.70 11.96
C THR A 128 -20.83 3.70 12.95
N SER A 129 -19.63 3.21 12.70
CA SER A 129 -18.91 2.28 13.56
C SER A 129 -18.31 2.97 14.79
N SER A 130 -19.11 3.10 15.85
CA SER A 130 -18.67 3.28 17.24
C SER A 130 -18.02 1.99 17.81
N GLY A 131 -17.30 1.23 16.97
CA GLY A 131 -16.89 -0.14 17.23
C GLY A 131 -15.38 -0.34 17.20
N THR A 132 -14.92 -1.30 17.99
CA THR A 132 -13.57 -1.86 17.92
C THR A 132 -13.28 -2.43 16.53
N ALA A 133 -12.01 -2.47 16.12
CA ALA A 133 -11.61 -3.28 14.97
C ALA A 133 -11.87 -4.77 15.25
N THR A 134 -12.22 -5.57 14.23
CA THR A 134 -12.39 -7.02 14.37
C THR A 134 -11.14 -7.74 13.89
N ILE A 135 -10.61 -8.66 14.71
CA ILE A 135 -9.48 -9.53 14.34
C ILE A 135 -9.99 -10.97 14.29
N MET A 136 -9.70 -11.68 13.21
CA MET A 136 -10.13 -13.07 12.98
C MET A 136 -8.93 -13.91 12.58
N THR A 137 -8.86 -15.16 13.04
CA THR A 137 -7.82 -16.12 12.65
C THR A 137 -8.44 -17.25 11.83
N VAL A 138 -7.79 -17.62 10.73
CA VAL A 138 -8.16 -18.74 9.86
C VAL A 138 -7.29 -19.95 10.15
N LEU A 139 -7.90 -21.00 10.69
CA LEU A 139 -7.29 -22.28 10.99
C LEU A 139 -7.82 -23.34 10.01
N GLY A 140 -7.06 -23.55 8.92
CA GLY A 140 -7.37 -24.55 7.91
C GLY A 140 -8.65 -24.26 7.12
N LYS A 141 -9.50 -25.28 6.92
CA LYS A 141 -10.70 -25.21 6.07
C LYS A 141 -11.93 -24.62 6.77
N GLU A 142 -12.06 -24.83 8.08
CA GLU A 142 -13.34 -24.71 8.81
C GLU A 142 -13.22 -23.88 10.10
N GLY A 143 -12.03 -23.76 10.69
CA GLY A 143 -11.82 -23.03 11.95
C GLY A 143 -11.61 -21.54 11.75
N VAL A 144 -12.67 -20.75 11.57
CA VAL A 144 -12.58 -19.29 11.63
C VAL A 144 -12.89 -18.82 13.06
N THR A 145 -11.89 -18.32 13.78
CA THR A 145 -12.06 -17.84 15.16
C THR A 145 -11.97 -16.32 15.24
N GLU A 146 -13.00 -15.66 15.73
CA GLU A 146 -12.98 -14.22 16.04
C GLU A 146 -12.29 -13.97 17.40
N HIS A 147 -11.45 -12.94 17.46
CA HIS A 147 -10.72 -12.52 18.66
C HIS A 147 -11.18 -11.12 19.08
N LYS A 148 -11.73 -11.02 20.30
CA LYS A 148 -12.12 -9.72 20.89
C LYS A 148 -10.87 -8.89 21.19
N VAL A 149 -10.90 -7.59 20.87
CA VAL A 149 -9.76 -6.68 21.11
C VAL A 149 -9.39 -6.60 22.59
N ASP A 150 -10.37 -6.72 23.49
CA ASP A 150 -10.14 -6.77 24.95
C ASP A 150 -9.27 -7.97 25.37
N ALA A 151 -9.45 -9.13 24.70
CA ALA A 151 -8.66 -10.33 24.97
C ALA A 151 -7.22 -10.14 24.48
N ILE A 152 -7.04 -9.64 23.25
CA ILE A 152 -5.70 -9.34 22.72
C ILE A 152 -5.01 -8.24 23.54
N THR A 153 -5.77 -7.28 24.07
CA THR A 153 -5.26 -6.25 24.99
C THR A 153 -4.75 -6.86 26.31
N LYS A 154 -5.43 -7.89 26.84
CA LYS A 154 -4.90 -8.69 27.96
C LYS A 154 -3.63 -9.44 27.57
N GLU A 155 -3.59 -10.06 26.39
CA GLU A 155 -2.39 -10.77 25.90
C GLU A 155 -1.18 -9.84 25.77
N ILE A 156 -1.37 -8.64 25.18
CA ILE A 156 -0.36 -7.57 25.08
C ILE A 156 0.14 -7.16 26.48
N ALA A 157 -0.77 -7.00 27.45
CA ALA A 157 -0.42 -6.62 28.81
C ALA A 157 0.36 -7.73 29.55
N ALA A 158 -0.08 -8.98 29.38
CA ALA A 158 0.54 -10.16 29.97
C ALA A 158 2.00 -10.34 29.50
N ILE A 159 2.20 -10.47 28.18
CA ILE A 159 3.52 -10.69 27.61
C ILE A 159 4.44 -9.49 27.80
N GLY A 160 3.88 -8.27 27.68
CA GLY A 160 4.62 -7.03 27.84
C GLY A 160 5.16 -6.84 29.25
N LYS A 161 4.34 -7.15 30.27
CA LYS A 161 4.79 -7.19 31.66
C LYS A 161 5.85 -8.27 31.86
N HIS A 162 5.59 -9.50 31.42
CA HIS A 162 6.49 -10.63 31.62
C HIS A 162 7.91 -10.37 31.09
N LEU A 163 8.02 -9.89 29.83
CA LEU A 163 9.30 -9.56 29.20
C LEU A 163 10.01 -8.37 29.88
N LYS A 164 9.24 -7.40 30.40
CA LYS A 164 9.78 -6.22 31.09
C LYS A 164 10.32 -6.56 32.47
N ASP A 165 9.61 -7.40 33.23
CA ASP A 165 10.01 -7.82 34.57
C ASP A 165 11.29 -8.68 34.53
N HIS A 166 11.49 -9.44 33.44
CA HIS A 166 12.75 -10.15 33.13
C HIS A 166 13.82 -9.29 32.44
N GLY A 167 13.54 -8.01 32.17
CA GLY A 167 14.50 -7.03 31.66
C GLY A 167 14.91 -7.18 30.19
N ALA A 168 14.10 -7.84 29.36
CA ALA A 168 14.37 -8.05 27.94
C ALA A 168 14.33 -6.74 27.12
N LYS A 169 15.21 -6.62 26.13
CA LYS A 169 15.41 -5.39 25.32
C LYS A 169 15.31 -5.64 23.81
N ARG A 170 15.69 -6.83 23.34
CA ARG A 170 15.66 -7.24 21.92
C ARG A 170 14.98 -8.60 21.80
N VAL A 171 13.66 -8.54 21.64
CA VAL A 171 12.80 -9.74 21.64
C VAL A 171 12.66 -10.25 20.21
N ALA A 172 13.27 -11.39 19.92
CA ALA A 172 13.10 -12.07 18.65
C ALA A 172 11.70 -12.68 18.54
N VAL A 173 11.02 -12.45 17.42
CA VAL A 173 9.72 -13.04 17.09
C VAL A 173 9.91 -13.96 15.89
N TYR A 174 9.86 -15.26 16.14
CA TYR A 174 9.93 -16.34 15.14
C TYR A 174 8.59 -17.09 15.12
N LEU A 175 7.58 -16.43 14.57
CA LEU A 175 6.22 -16.93 14.41
C LEU A 175 5.75 -16.72 12.96
N PRO A 176 4.82 -17.56 12.45
CA PRO A 176 4.05 -17.24 11.25
C PRO A 176 3.10 -16.04 11.52
N ASN A 177 2.32 -15.63 10.52
CA ASN A 177 1.26 -14.65 10.72
C ASN A 177 0.24 -15.19 11.76
N SER A 178 0.24 -14.61 12.96
CA SER A 178 -0.62 -15.02 14.09
C SER A 178 -1.08 -13.81 14.93
N VAL A 179 -1.98 -14.03 15.89
CA VAL A 179 -2.41 -12.98 16.84
C VAL A 179 -1.29 -12.64 17.82
N GLU A 180 -0.57 -13.66 18.29
CA GLU A 180 0.56 -13.58 19.21
C GLU A 180 1.72 -12.75 18.61
N PHE A 181 1.96 -12.87 17.30
CA PHE A 181 2.89 -12.00 16.56
C PHE A 181 2.51 -10.51 16.71
N LEU A 182 1.24 -10.16 16.49
CA LEU A 182 0.78 -8.77 16.64
C LEU A 182 0.78 -8.33 18.10
N ALA A 183 0.41 -9.20 19.03
CA ALA A 183 0.44 -8.91 20.45
C ALA A 183 1.88 -8.60 20.95
N ALA A 184 2.88 -9.39 20.51
CA ALA A 184 4.29 -9.12 20.80
C ALA A 184 4.77 -7.80 20.19
N LEU A 185 4.34 -7.48 18.98
CA LEU A 185 4.66 -6.23 18.28
C LEU A 185 4.15 -4.99 19.05
N PHE A 186 2.88 -5.01 19.48
CA PHE A 186 2.30 -3.93 20.28
C PHE A 186 2.88 -3.89 21.70
N ALA A 187 3.14 -5.04 22.32
CA ALA A 187 3.76 -5.11 23.64
C ALA A 187 5.13 -4.41 23.67
N GLY A 188 5.95 -4.54 22.62
CA GLY A 188 7.22 -3.81 22.52
C GLY A 188 7.04 -2.29 22.56
N ALA A 189 6.07 -1.78 21.80
CA ALA A 189 5.74 -0.35 21.77
C ALA A 189 5.18 0.17 23.11
N PHE A 190 4.41 -0.63 23.85
CA PHE A 190 3.85 -0.26 25.16
C PHE A 190 4.85 -0.38 26.32
N TYR A 191 5.67 -1.43 26.35
CA TYR A 191 6.50 -1.78 27.52
C TYR A 191 7.98 -1.35 27.41
N GLY A 192 8.47 -1.09 26.19
CA GLY A 192 9.78 -0.45 25.96
C GLY A 192 10.87 -1.35 25.38
N PHE A 193 10.54 -2.55 24.87
CA PHE A 193 11.50 -3.44 24.19
C PHE A 193 11.39 -3.38 22.66
N THR A 194 12.50 -3.63 21.97
CA THR A 194 12.58 -3.65 20.50
C THR A 194 12.24 -5.05 19.97
N PRO A 195 11.11 -5.27 19.27
CA PRO A 195 10.85 -6.54 18.60
C PRO A 195 11.72 -6.70 17.35
N VAL A 196 12.24 -7.91 17.15
CA VAL A 196 13.07 -8.31 16.00
C VAL A 196 12.30 -9.37 15.21
N LEU A 197 11.85 -9.00 14.01
CA LEU A 197 10.94 -9.82 13.21
C LEU A 197 11.74 -10.78 12.32
N ILE A 198 11.75 -12.07 12.67
CA ILE A 198 12.50 -13.10 11.96
C ILE A 198 11.59 -13.81 10.97
N PRO A 199 11.88 -13.80 9.65
CA PRO A 199 11.16 -14.57 8.65
C PRO A 199 11.01 -16.03 9.06
N TYR A 200 9.76 -16.53 9.07
CA TYR A 200 9.46 -17.90 9.47
C TYR A 200 10.01 -18.94 8.49
N ASN A 201 10.09 -20.21 8.91
CA ASN A 201 10.57 -21.35 8.10
C ASN A 201 12.04 -21.21 7.65
N GLN A 202 12.96 -21.00 8.60
CA GLN A 202 14.41 -20.97 8.37
C GLN A 202 15.08 -22.29 8.81
N PRO A 203 16.20 -22.70 8.18
CA PRO A 203 17.06 -23.75 8.73
C PRO A 203 17.58 -23.38 10.12
N HIS A 204 17.64 -24.34 11.06
CA HIS A 204 17.96 -24.06 12.47
C HIS A 204 19.32 -23.37 12.67
N SER A 205 20.34 -23.75 11.90
CA SER A 205 21.66 -23.10 11.93
C SER A 205 21.57 -21.62 11.55
N VAL A 206 20.87 -21.30 10.46
CA VAL A 206 20.66 -19.93 10.01
C VAL A 206 19.82 -19.13 11.02
N LEU A 207 18.83 -19.75 11.67
CA LEU A 207 18.08 -19.10 12.75
C LEU A 207 19.00 -18.74 13.94
N VAL A 208 19.89 -19.65 14.35
CA VAL A 208 20.90 -19.41 15.39
C VAL A 208 21.86 -18.28 14.99
N ASP A 209 22.32 -18.25 13.73
CA ASP A 209 23.15 -17.17 13.19
C ASP A 209 22.41 -15.82 13.24
N LEU A 210 21.14 -15.78 12.84
CA LEU A 210 20.33 -14.55 12.85
C LEU A 210 20.05 -14.06 14.27
N LEU A 211 19.76 -14.95 15.22
CA LEU A 211 19.59 -14.59 16.64
C LEU A 211 20.88 -14.02 17.24
N THR A 212 22.03 -14.59 16.86
CA THR A 212 23.36 -14.13 17.29
C THR A 212 23.71 -12.77 16.68
N GLN A 213 23.48 -12.59 15.36
CA GLN A 213 23.74 -11.32 14.65
C GLN A 213 22.81 -10.19 15.10
N THR A 214 21.57 -10.50 15.47
CA THR A 214 20.62 -9.50 16.01
C THR A 214 20.82 -9.24 17.50
N GLY A 215 21.58 -10.07 18.21
CA GLY A 215 21.84 -9.92 19.65
C GLY A 215 20.56 -9.97 20.49
N ALA A 216 19.66 -10.90 20.16
CA ALA A 216 18.41 -11.09 20.89
C ALA A 216 18.66 -11.59 22.32
N ASP A 217 17.87 -11.11 23.29
CA ASP A 217 17.93 -11.50 24.70
C ASP A 217 16.69 -12.29 25.17
N ALA A 218 15.56 -12.17 24.46
CA ALA A 218 14.42 -13.08 24.57
C ALA A 218 13.94 -13.56 23.18
N LEU A 219 13.32 -14.74 23.13
CA LEU A 219 12.80 -15.37 21.91
C LEU A 219 11.35 -15.82 22.11
N ILE A 220 10.44 -15.35 21.26
CA ILE A 220 9.07 -15.84 21.13
C ILE A 220 9.03 -16.73 19.88
N ALA A 221 8.70 -18.01 20.05
CA ALA A 221 8.70 -19.00 18.97
C ALA A 221 7.56 -20.01 19.11
N GLY A 222 7.21 -20.68 18.01
CA GLY A 222 6.23 -21.79 18.04
C GLY A 222 6.82 -23.01 18.76
N ALA A 223 6.06 -23.64 19.65
CA ALA A 223 6.48 -24.87 20.32
C ALA A 223 6.83 -25.96 19.30
N GLY A 224 7.94 -26.66 19.51
CA GLY A 224 8.45 -27.67 18.58
C GLY A 224 9.04 -27.14 17.26
N SER A 225 8.98 -25.83 16.97
CA SER A 225 9.50 -25.26 15.71
C SER A 225 11.02 -25.08 15.67
N VAL A 226 11.71 -25.17 16.81
CA VAL A 226 13.17 -25.05 16.94
C VAL A 226 13.68 -25.93 18.09
N PRO A 227 14.77 -26.70 17.92
CA PRO A 227 15.36 -27.48 19.00
C PRO A 227 16.11 -26.59 20.01
N LEU A 228 15.65 -26.61 21.26
CA LEU A 228 16.21 -25.82 22.38
C LEU A 228 17.73 -26.02 22.56
N ALA A 229 18.23 -27.24 22.35
CA ALA A 229 19.64 -27.59 22.52
C ALA A 229 20.58 -26.88 21.54
N ASP A 230 20.11 -26.50 20.34
CA ASP A 230 20.94 -25.81 19.34
C ASP A 230 20.96 -24.29 19.60
N ILE A 231 19.81 -23.74 20.00
CA ILE A 231 19.68 -22.35 20.46
C ILE A 231 20.68 -22.10 21.61
N ILE A 232 20.66 -22.94 22.65
CA ILE A 232 21.46 -22.71 23.88
C ILE A 232 22.98 -22.82 23.64
N LYS A 233 23.40 -23.64 22.68
CA LYS A 233 24.81 -23.74 22.26
C LYS A 233 25.25 -22.53 21.44
N GLY A 234 24.41 -22.02 20.56
CA GLY A 234 24.75 -20.93 19.64
C GLY A 234 24.57 -19.53 20.22
N THR A 235 23.44 -19.25 20.87
CA THR A 235 23.06 -17.89 21.29
C THR A 235 23.37 -17.65 22.77
N ALA A 236 24.60 -17.21 23.06
CA ALA A 236 25.03 -16.90 24.43
C ALA A 236 24.32 -15.68 25.06
N SER A 237 23.67 -14.82 24.25
CA SER A 237 22.93 -13.64 24.70
C SER A 237 21.52 -13.94 25.22
N LEU A 238 20.95 -15.08 24.84
CA LEU A 238 19.55 -15.42 25.10
C LEU A 238 19.36 -15.82 26.57
N ARG A 239 18.33 -15.25 27.21
CA ARG A 239 18.00 -15.42 28.63
C ARG A 239 16.62 -16.01 28.87
N GLN A 240 15.69 -15.78 27.94
CA GLN A 240 14.29 -16.14 28.08
C GLN A 240 13.72 -16.66 26.76
N ILE A 241 12.89 -17.70 26.84
CA ILE A 241 12.12 -18.23 25.72
C ILE A 241 10.64 -18.28 26.11
N VAL A 242 9.78 -17.86 25.18
CA VAL A 242 8.32 -17.92 25.32
C VAL A 242 7.76 -18.80 24.21
N TRP A 243 7.26 -19.97 24.58
CA TRP A 243 6.66 -20.92 23.64
C TRP A 243 5.20 -20.56 23.34
N THR A 244 4.89 -20.40 22.06
CA THR A 244 3.53 -20.26 21.55
C THR A 244 2.99 -21.64 21.19
N VAL A 245 1.95 -22.09 21.90
CA VAL A 245 1.40 -23.47 21.82
C VAL A 245 0.00 -23.45 21.20
N GLU A 246 -0.16 -24.15 20.07
CA GLU A 246 -1.47 -24.37 19.43
C GLU A 246 -2.46 -25.03 20.40
N LYS A 247 -3.75 -24.69 20.28
CA LYS A 247 -4.82 -25.14 21.21
C LYS A 247 -4.89 -26.67 21.38
N THR A 248 -4.54 -27.42 20.34
CA THR A 248 -4.43 -28.88 20.29
C THR A 248 -3.32 -29.42 21.20
N SER A 249 -2.16 -28.76 21.27
CA SER A 249 -0.93 -29.26 21.92
C SER A 249 -0.75 -28.79 23.36
N ARG A 250 -1.74 -28.10 23.94
CA ARG A 250 -1.75 -27.60 25.34
C ARG A 250 -1.93 -28.67 26.41
N HIS A 251 -2.06 -29.93 26.02
CA HIS A 251 -2.12 -31.07 26.93
C HIS A 251 -0.73 -31.67 27.22
N MET A 252 0.30 -31.22 26.49
CA MET A 252 1.71 -31.51 26.76
C MET A 252 2.30 -30.38 27.60
N ASP A 253 3.14 -30.72 28.56
CA ASP A 253 3.98 -29.74 29.24
C ASP A 253 5.09 -29.27 28.27
N TRP A 254 5.25 -27.95 28.13
CA TRP A 254 6.30 -27.31 27.32
C TRP A 254 7.24 -26.43 28.18
N SER A 255 7.09 -26.47 29.50
CA SER A 255 7.94 -25.79 30.49
C SER A 255 9.13 -26.65 30.93
N GLU A 256 9.03 -27.98 30.84
CA GLU A 256 10.12 -28.91 31.21
C GLU A 256 11.39 -28.66 30.38
N VAL A 257 12.40 -28.08 31.03
CA VAL A 257 13.74 -27.90 30.44
C VAL A 257 14.56 -29.19 30.61
N PRO A 258 15.15 -29.76 29.55
CA PRO A 258 15.90 -31.01 29.65
C PRO A 258 17.02 -30.99 30.69
N GLU A 259 17.25 -32.14 31.34
CA GLU A 259 18.25 -32.29 32.39
C GLU A 259 19.65 -31.84 31.93
N GLY A 260 20.34 -31.10 32.80
CA GLY A 260 21.64 -30.48 32.50
C GLY A 260 21.58 -29.11 31.82
N ILE A 261 20.39 -28.59 31.49
CA ILE A 261 20.22 -27.28 30.82
C ILE A 261 19.55 -26.21 31.71
N GLY A 262 18.66 -26.62 32.64
CA GLY A 262 17.71 -25.77 33.39
C GLY A 262 18.24 -24.74 34.40
N GLY A 263 19.40 -24.12 34.15
CA GLY A 263 19.95 -23.04 34.99
C GLY A 263 20.39 -21.77 34.25
N LYS A 264 20.29 -21.73 32.90
CA LYS A 264 20.79 -20.60 32.08
C LYS A 264 19.71 -19.80 31.36
N ILE A 265 18.60 -20.43 30.98
CA ILE A 265 17.50 -19.80 30.24
C ILE A 265 16.18 -20.08 30.95
N ASP A 266 15.40 -19.03 31.16
CA ASP A 266 14.00 -19.11 31.57
C ASP A 266 13.12 -19.57 30.39
N VAL A 267 12.20 -20.50 30.65
CA VAL A 267 11.32 -21.07 29.64
C VAL A 267 9.88 -20.97 30.14
N SER A 268 9.06 -20.24 29.39
CA SER A 268 7.67 -19.92 29.74
C SER A 268 6.75 -20.21 28.56
N VAL A 269 5.46 -20.42 28.83
CA VAL A 269 4.47 -20.73 27.78
C VAL A 269 3.44 -19.61 27.68
N TRP A 270 3.25 -19.07 26.47
CA TRP A 270 2.40 -17.90 26.21
C TRP A 270 1.00 -18.02 26.83
N HIS A 271 0.39 -19.20 26.71
CA HIS A 271 -0.99 -19.41 27.11
C HIS A 271 -1.18 -19.58 28.62
N GLU A 272 -0.12 -19.89 29.37
CA GLU A 272 -0.12 -19.90 30.85
C GLU A 272 0.06 -18.47 31.36
N LEU A 273 1.03 -17.71 30.83
CA LEU A 273 1.23 -16.30 31.15
C LEU A 273 -0.05 -15.45 30.98
N VAL A 274 -0.85 -15.75 29.96
CA VAL A 274 -2.15 -15.11 29.68
C VAL A 274 -3.25 -15.56 30.66
N GLN A 275 -3.18 -16.77 31.22
CA GLN A 275 -4.10 -17.26 32.24
C GLN A 275 -3.77 -16.69 33.63
N ASP A 276 -2.51 -16.70 34.04
CA ASP A 276 -2.08 -16.17 35.35
C ASP A 276 -2.38 -14.68 35.49
N SER A 277 -2.10 -13.92 34.43
CA SER A 277 -2.40 -12.49 34.33
C SER A 277 -3.89 -12.17 34.15
N SER A 278 -4.75 -13.16 33.84
CA SER A 278 -6.18 -12.93 33.56
C SER A 278 -6.97 -12.39 34.77
N ASN A 279 -6.46 -12.63 35.98
CA ASN A 279 -6.94 -12.11 37.26
C ASN A 279 -6.57 -10.64 37.51
N GLY A 280 -5.68 -10.06 36.70
CA GLY A 280 -5.24 -8.67 36.78
C GLY A 280 -6.11 -7.70 35.98
N ALA A 281 -6.08 -6.42 36.36
CA ALA A 281 -6.70 -5.35 35.58
C ALA A 281 -5.93 -5.14 34.25
N ALA A 282 -6.64 -5.20 33.12
CA ALA A 282 -6.09 -5.23 31.76
C ALA A 282 -5.56 -3.87 31.24
N ALA A 283 -5.04 -3.01 32.12
CA ALA A 283 -4.63 -1.65 31.78
C ALA A 283 -3.25 -1.62 31.08
N LEU A 284 -3.23 -1.17 29.82
CA LEU A 284 -1.98 -0.92 29.10
C LEU A 284 -1.25 0.34 29.64
N PRO A 285 0.09 0.34 29.69
CA PRO A 285 0.85 1.45 30.28
C PRO A 285 0.74 2.73 29.43
N THR A 286 0.31 3.82 30.07
CA THR A 286 0.28 5.16 29.48
C THR A 286 1.63 5.87 29.60
N SER A 287 2.72 5.25 29.11
CA SER A 287 4.02 5.93 29.05
C SER A 287 4.03 7.00 27.96
N ASN A 288 4.55 8.18 28.31
CA ASN A 288 4.84 9.28 27.37
C ASN A 288 6.24 9.16 26.73
N GLU A 289 7.02 8.13 27.07
CA GLU A 289 8.34 7.88 26.49
C GLU A 289 8.23 7.53 25.00
N LYS A 290 9.28 7.84 24.24
CA LYS A 290 9.38 7.50 22.81
C LYS A 290 9.47 5.97 22.68
N ALA A 291 8.43 5.36 22.11
CA ALA A 291 8.39 3.91 21.89
C ALA A 291 9.58 3.43 21.02
N PRO A 292 10.13 2.24 21.30
CA PRO A 292 11.31 1.69 20.62
C PRO A 292 11.06 1.38 19.14
N GLY A 293 12.15 1.21 18.39
CA GLY A 293 12.10 0.79 17.00
C GLY A 293 11.63 -0.67 16.81
N ILE A 294 11.63 -1.12 15.57
CA ILE A 294 11.32 -2.49 15.15
C ILE A 294 12.36 -2.91 14.13
N VAL A 295 12.93 -4.11 14.31
CA VAL A 295 13.99 -4.62 13.46
C VAL A 295 13.41 -5.60 12.46
N PHE A 296 13.70 -5.38 11.18
CA PHE A 296 13.30 -6.26 10.09
C PHE A 296 14.53 -6.96 9.50
N LEU A 297 14.36 -8.23 9.13
CA LEU A 297 15.39 -9.02 8.46
C LEU A 297 15.02 -9.20 6.98
N TRP A 298 15.73 -8.50 6.09
CA TRP A 298 15.50 -8.59 4.65
C TRP A 298 16.37 -9.69 4.04
N GLN A 299 15.74 -10.80 3.65
CA GLN A 299 16.38 -11.95 2.99
C GLN A 299 15.85 -12.12 1.55
N GLU A 300 16.71 -12.63 0.66
CA GLU A 300 16.31 -13.06 -0.68
C GLU A 300 15.35 -14.26 -0.63
N ALA A 301 15.81 -15.32 0.05
CA ALA A 301 15.17 -16.61 0.20
C ALA A 301 15.55 -17.22 1.57
N PRO A 302 14.79 -18.21 2.08
CA PRO A 302 15.15 -18.93 3.31
C PRO A 302 16.57 -19.50 3.26
N GLY A 303 17.28 -19.45 4.37
CA GLY A 303 18.66 -19.93 4.47
C GLY A 303 19.73 -19.04 3.81
N LYS A 304 19.38 -17.84 3.34
CA LYS A 304 20.36 -16.81 2.92
C LYS A 304 20.63 -15.82 4.06
N SER A 305 21.77 -15.13 3.98
CA SER A 305 22.09 -14.03 4.90
C SER A 305 21.03 -12.92 4.82
N ALA A 306 20.72 -12.32 5.96
CA ALA A 306 19.77 -11.22 6.06
C ALA A 306 20.49 -9.87 6.10
N GLN A 307 19.91 -8.85 5.47
CA GLN A 307 20.20 -7.47 5.82
C GLN A 307 19.33 -7.08 7.02
N ILE A 308 19.97 -6.82 8.16
CA ILE A 308 19.31 -6.28 9.36
C ILE A 308 19.00 -4.80 9.13
N VAL A 309 17.75 -4.39 9.37
CA VAL A 309 17.31 -2.99 9.25
C VAL A 309 16.46 -2.58 10.47
N ASP A 310 16.98 -1.62 11.22
CA ASP A 310 16.31 -1.01 12.37
C ASP A 310 15.43 0.16 11.88
N PHE A 311 14.11 0.05 12.00
CA PHE A 311 13.17 1.15 11.72
C PHE A 311 12.70 1.81 13.03
N THR A 312 12.62 3.15 13.04
CA THR A 312 11.97 3.86 14.14
C THR A 312 10.44 3.84 13.98
N GLN A 313 9.72 4.07 15.09
CA GLN A 313 8.26 4.26 15.07
C GLN A 313 7.83 5.31 14.03
N GLN A 314 8.57 6.41 13.90
CA GLN A 314 8.27 7.48 12.93
C GLN A 314 8.38 6.99 11.48
N ASN A 315 9.35 6.12 11.17
CA ASN A 315 9.46 5.55 9.83
C ASN A 315 8.24 4.69 9.46
N LEU A 316 7.71 3.95 10.45
CA LEU A 316 6.54 3.10 10.27
C LEU A 316 5.25 3.94 10.15
N VAL A 317 4.99 4.90 11.05
CA VAL A 317 3.77 5.73 10.94
C VAL A 317 3.77 6.64 9.71
N ALA A 318 4.94 7.09 9.24
CA ALA A 318 5.07 7.79 7.96
C ALA A 318 4.62 6.90 6.79
N ALA A 319 5.08 5.65 6.75
CA ALA A 319 4.73 4.66 5.72
C ALA A 319 3.25 4.26 5.76
N ILE A 320 2.71 3.97 6.95
CA ILE A 320 1.31 3.58 7.13
C ILE A 320 0.40 4.76 6.72
N GLY A 321 0.74 5.98 7.14
CA GLY A 321 0.01 7.18 6.76
C GLY A 321 0.03 7.48 5.26
N SER A 322 1.16 7.25 4.57
CA SER A 322 1.28 7.52 3.13
C SER A 322 0.64 6.42 2.27
N LEU A 323 0.65 5.16 2.72
CA LEU A 323 -0.15 4.08 2.13
C LEU A 323 -1.66 4.35 2.23
N ILE A 324 -2.14 4.94 3.33
CA ILE A 324 -3.55 5.31 3.51
C ILE A 324 -3.96 6.42 2.54
N THR A 325 -3.13 7.46 2.31
CA THR A 325 -3.53 8.57 1.41
C THR A 325 -3.28 8.31 -0.07
N ALA A 326 -2.30 7.47 -0.43
CA ALA A 326 -2.12 6.96 -1.79
C ALA A 326 -3.37 6.25 -2.37
N LEU A 327 -4.34 5.89 -1.53
CA LEU A 327 -5.70 5.54 -1.94
C LEU A 327 -6.60 6.79 -2.02
N PRO A 328 -7.22 7.08 -3.18
CA PRO A 328 -8.27 8.09 -3.29
C PRO A 328 -9.41 7.84 -2.29
N SER A 329 -10.06 8.88 -1.78
CA SER A 329 -10.99 8.78 -0.65
C SER A 329 -12.09 7.72 -0.79
N ALA A 330 -12.64 7.54 -2.01
CA ALA A 330 -13.66 6.51 -2.31
C ALA A 330 -13.13 5.06 -2.33
N GLN A 331 -11.82 4.86 -2.20
CA GLN A 331 -11.14 3.56 -2.20
C GLN A 331 -10.30 3.33 -0.94
N ARG A 332 -10.28 4.26 0.03
CA ARG A 332 -9.63 4.06 1.34
C ARG A 332 -10.26 2.92 2.12
N PHE A 333 -9.53 2.42 3.11
CA PHE A 333 -9.99 1.35 3.99
C PHE A 333 -11.13 1.88 4.90
N ASN A 334 -12.11 1.03 5.20
CA ASN A 334 -13.24 1.37 6.05
C ASN A 334 -13.69 0.15 6.88
N SER A 335 -14.63 0.36 7.81
CA SER A 335 -15.09 -0.68 8.75
C SER A 335 -15.97 -1.79 8.14
N SER A 336 -16.34 -1.70 6.86
CA SER A 336 -16.97 -2.81 6.12
C SER A 336 -15.97 -3.66 5.32
N ASP A 337 -14.70 -3.26 5.26
CA ASP A 337 -13.67 -4.04 4.58
C ASP A 337 -13.23 -5.27 5.37
N THR A 338 -12.92 -6.33 4.62
CA THR A 338 -12.29 -7.55 5.12
C THR A 338 -10.91 -7.66 4.48
N PHE A 339 -9.86 -7.49 5.28
CA PHE A 339 -8.46 -7.41 4.87
C PHE A 339 -7.73 -8.74 5.12
N LEU A 340 -7.09 -9.29 4.09
CA LEU A 340 -6.32 -10.54 4.14
C LEU A 340 -4.84 -10.30 3.76
N PRO A 341 -3.90 -10.38 4.72
CA PRO A 341 -2.47 -10.42 4.45
C PRO A 341 -2.05 -11.86 4.15
N ALA A 342 -2.02 -12.23 2.86
CA ALA A 342 -1.49 -13.50 2.40
C ALA A 342 0.05 -13.47 2.21
N ASP A 343 0.67 -12.31 2.42
CA ASP A 343 2.12 -12.12 2.51
C ASP A 343 2.56 -11.91 3.99
N ALA A 344 3.79 -12.30 4.32
CA ALA A 344 4.24 -12.42 5.71
C ALA A 344 4.40 -11.07 6.44
N PHE A 345 4.04 -11.00 7.73
CA PHE A 345 4.21 -9.82 8.58
C PHE A 345 5.68 -9.41 8.80
N THR A 346 6.63 -10.30 8.50
CA THR A 346 8.06 -10.01 8.46
C THR A 346 8.48 -9.17 7.25
N HIS A 347 7.56 -8.88 6.32
CA HIS A 347 7.75 -7.90 5.26
C HIS A 347 7.07 -6.57 5.61
N SER A 348 7.85 -5.48 5.61
CA SER A 348 7.42 -4.15 6.06
C SER A 348 6.14 -3.64 5.38
N TYR A 349 5.96 -3.94 4.10
CA TYR A 349 4.77 -3.58 3.33
C TYR A 349 3.49 -4.30 3.79
N SER A 350 3.54 -5.63 3.97
CA SER A 350 2.38 -6.42 4.47
C SER A 350 1.98 -5.95 5.88
N LEU A 351 2.97 -5.73 6.76
CA LEU A 351 2.70 -5.24 8.11
C LEU A 351 2.13 -3.80 8.10
N CYS A 352 2.70 -2.88 7.31
CA CYS A 352 2.19 -1.51 7.24
C CYS A 352 0.75 -1.45 6.70
N LEU A 353 0.39 -2.28 5.72
CA LEU A 353 -0.99 -2.39 5.23
C LEU A 353 -1.92 -3.04 6.26
N THR A 354 -1.45 -4.03 7.03
CA THR A 354 -2.21 -4.63 8.14
C THR A 354 -2.49 -3.61 9.25
N LEU A 355 -1.50 -2.80 9.61
CA LEU A 355 -1.63 -1.72 10.59
C LEU A 355 -2.54 -0.60 10.07
N ALA A 356 -2.52 -0.29 8.76
CA ALA A 356 -3.47 0.63 8.14
C ALA A 356 -4.92 0.12 8.19
N ALA A 357 -5.14 -1.20 8.05
CA ALA A 357 -6.45 -1.82 8.17
C ALA A 357 -6.99 -1.72 9.61
N LEU A 358 -6.17 -2.03 10.61
CA LEU A 358 -6.52 -1.83 12.03
C LEU A 358 -6.84 -0.36 12.35
N PHE A 359 -6.01 0.58 11.87
CA PHE A 359 -6.23 2.03 12.01
C PHE A 359 -7.53 2.53 11.35
N SER A 360 -8.08 1.75 10.42
CA SER A 360 -9.32 2.06 9.68
C SER A 360 -10.53 1.28 10.17
N HIS A 361 -10.39 0.53 11.28
CA HIS A 361 -11.40 -0.36 11.86
C HIS A 361 -11.90 -1.45 10.89
N SER A 362 -11.12 -1.80 9.86
CA SER A 362 -11.41 -2.92 8.96
C SER A 362 -11.21 -4.26 9.67
N THR A 363 -11.97 -5.28 9.26
CA THR A 363 -11.80 -6.64 9.78
C THR A 363 -10.49 -7.23 9.26
N VAL A 364 -9.52 -7.51 10.13
CA VAL A 364 -8.24 -8.12 9.77
C VAL A 364 -8.31 -9.63 9.96
N VAL A 365 -8.05 -10.36 8.88
CA VAL A 365 -8.14 -11.82 8.82
C VAL A 365 -6.75 -12.41 8.70
N ILE A 366 -6.24 -12.94 9.81
CA ILE A 366 -4.90 -13.52 9.93
C ILE A 366 -4.95 -14.98 9.48
N ASN A 367 -4.00 -15.40 8.64
CA ASN A 367 -3.84 -16.78 8.19
C ASN A 367 -2.36 -17.18 8.30
N SER A 368 -2.07 -18.27 9.01
CA SER A 368 -0.70 -18.79 9.19
C SER A 368 -0.05 -19.25 7.88
N VAL A 369 -0.86 -19.58 6.86
CA VAL A 369 -0.39 -19.90 5.50
C VAL A 369 -0.22 -18.59 4.72
N ALA A 370 0.87 -17.88 5.00
CA ALA A 370 1.22 -16.60 4.38
C ALA A 370 2.71 -16.50 4.04
N GLY A 371 3.05 -15.78 2.97
CA GLY A 371 4.43 -15.52 2.55
C GLY A 371 4.65 -15.63 1.03
N PRO A 372 5.90 -15.40 0.57
CA PRO A 372 6.20 -15.30 -0.86
C PRO A 372 5.82 -16.54 -1.67
N GLY A 373 4.88 -16.39 -2.60
CA GLY A 373 4.48 -17.46 -3.50
C GLY A 373 3.45 -18.45 -2.94
N VAL A 374 2.77 -18.11 -1.83
CA VAL A 374 1.54 -18.81 -1.40
C VAL A 374 0.42 -18.60 -2.44
N ASP A 375 -0.42 -19.62 -2.65
CA ASP A 375 -1.61 -19.54 -3.50
C ASP A 375 -2.73 -18.75 -2.80
N LEU A 376 -3.18 -17.65 -3.42
CA LEU A 376 -4.25 -16.81 -2.89
C LEU A 376 -5.60 -17.54 -2.80
N THR A 377 -5.89 -18.50 -3.67
CA THR A 377 -7.14 -19.27 -3.63
C THR A 377 -7.19 -20.18 -2.40
N LEU A 378 -6.05 -20.76 -2.01
CA LEU A 378 -5.90 -21.50 -0.77
C LEU A 378 -5.96 -20.56 0.44
N ALA A 379 -5.18 -19.47 0.42
CA ALA A 379 -5.09 -18.53 1.55
C ALA A 379 -6.41 -17.80 1.87
N SER A 380 -7.34 -17.72 0.90
CA SER A 380 -8.66 -17.09 1.07
C SER A 380 -9.83 -18.08 1.21
N ARG A 381 -9.60 -19.40 1.14
CA ARG A 381 -10.64 -20.43 0.94
C ARG A 381 -11.85 -20.37 1.89
N SER A 382 -11.69 -19.89 3.12
CA SER A 382 -12.73 -19.83 4.16
C SER A 382 -13.36 -18.44 4.37
N VAL A 383 -12.89 -17.40 3.66
CA VAL A 383 -13.26 -15.99 3.88
C VAL A 383 -13.52 -15.27 2.56
N ALA A 384 -14.37 -14.24 2.55
CA ALA A 384 -14.55 -13.35 1.39
C ALA A 384 -13.84 -11.99 1.64
N PRO A 385 -12.55 -11.85 1.31
CA PRO A 385 -11.83 -10.58 1.46
C PRO A 385 -12.34 -9.52 0.49
N THR A 386 -12.41 -8.26 0.94
CA THR A 386 -12.55 -7.08 0.06
C THR A 386 -11.19 -6.54 -0.35
N ILE A 387 -10.16 -6.77 0.48
CA ILE A 387 -8.79 -6.31 0.26
C ILE A 387 -7.84 -7.48 0.54
N ALA A 388 -6.87 -7.71 -0.36
CA ALA A 388 -5.82 -8.69 -0.15
C ALA A 388 -4.42 -8.09 -0.43
N VAL A 389 -3.42 -8.56 0.30
CA VAL A 389 -2.00 -8.28 0.07
C VAL A 389 -1.28 -9.58 -0.27
N VAL A 390 -0.55 -9.58 -1.40
CA VAL A 390 0.20 -10.73 -1.91
C VAL A 390 1.59 -10.31 -2.39
N SER A 391 2.52 -11.25 -2.46
CA SER A 391 3.81 -11.03 -3.11
C SER A 391 3.70 -11.13 -4.63
N ALA A 392 4.70 -10.60 -5.36
CA ALA A 392 4.79 -10.76 -6.82
C ALA A 392 4.84 -12.25 -7.26
N GLU A 393 5.49 -13.11 -6.47
CA GLU A 393 5.50 -14.57 -6.68
C GLU A 393 4.08 -15.16 -6.60
N SER A 394 3.27 -14.75 -5.61
CA SER A 394 1.88 -15.19 -5.44
C SER A 394 0.97 -14.68 -6.57
N ALA A 395 1.14 -13.41 -6.96
CA ALA A 395 0.40 -12.82 -8.08
C ALA A 395 0.76 -13.47 -9.42
N ALA A 396 2.03 -13.81 -9.66
CA ALA A 396 2.47 -14.55 -10.84
C ALA A 396 1.84 -15.95 -10.92
N LYS A 397 1.83 -16.71 -9.81
CA LYS A 397 1.17 -18.03 -9.73
C LYS A 397 -0.34 -17.94 -9.97
N LEU A 398 -0.99 -16.92 -9.42
CA LEU A 398 -2.43 -16.69 -9.62
C LEU A 398 -2.75 -16.35 -11.09
N HIS A 399 -1.90 -15.55 -11.75
CA HIS A 399 -2.01 -15.28 -13.18
C HIS A 399 -1.87 -16.58 -13.99
N SER A 400 -0.78 -17.34 -13.82
CA SER A 400 -0.53 -18.55 -14.61
C SER A 400 -1.65 -19.59 -14.46
N ALA A 401 -2.07 -19.87 -13.22
CA ALA A 401 -3.13 -20.85 -12.95
C ALA A 401 -4.50 -20.42 -13.53
N THR A 402 -4.81 -19.12 -13.57
CA THR A 402 -6.07 -18.65 -14.17
C THR A 402 -5.98 -18.57 -15.69
N ASN A 403 -4.84 -18.14 -16.24
CA ASN A 403 -4.62 -17.90 -17.67
C ASN A 403 -4.80 -19.17 -18.53
N GLU A 404 -4.36 -20.33 -18.02
CA GLU A 404 -4.60 -21.63 -18.66
C GLU A 404 -6.09 -21.91 -18.91
N THR A 405 -6.96 -21.52 -17.97
CA THR A 405 -8.42 -21.64 -18.11
C THR A 405 -9.04 -20.52 -18.95
N ALA A 406 -8.51 -19.30 -18.87
CA ALA A 406 -9.09 -18.10 -19.49
C ALA A 406 -9.02 -18.08 -21.02
N LEU A 407 -8.02 -18.73 -21.62
CA LEU A 407 -7.78 -18.71 -23.07
C LEU A 407 -8.68 -19.68 -23.85
N SER A 408 -9.59 -20.39 -23.18
CA SER A 408 -10.49 -21.40 -23.77
C SER A 408 -11.70 -20.79 -24.51
N GLY A 409 -11.86 -21.11 -25.79
CA GLY A 409 -13.08 -20.89 -26.57
C GLY A 409 -13.72 -19.50 -26.41
N LEU A 410 -14.97 -19.47 -25.93
CA LEU A 410 -15.76 -18.25 -25.74
C LEU A 410 -15.23 -17.32 -24.62
N ASN A 411 -14.47 -17.85 -23.66
CA ASN A 411 -13.84 -17.06 -22.59
C ASN A 411 -12.84 -16.06 -23.17
N LYS A 412 -12.13 -16.43 -24.24
CA LYS A 412 -11.19 -15.56 -24.96
C LYS A 412 -11.87 -14.33 -25.57
N PHE A 413 -13.13 -14.45 -26.01
CA PHE A 413 -13.90 -13.31 -26.52
C PHE A 413 -14.33 -12.38 -25.38
N ALA A 414 -14.82 -12.93 -24.27
CA ALA A 414 -15.15 -12.14 -23.08
C ALA A 414 -13.91 -11.43 -22.49
N HIS A 415 -12.77 -12.13 -22.39
CA HIS A 415 -11.49 -11.55 -21.98
C HIS A 415 -11.04 -10.40 -22.90
N TYR A 416 -11.25 -10.53 -24.21
CA TYR A 416 -10.98 -9.46 -25.17
C TYR A 416 -11.87 -8.22 -24.96
N LEU A 417 -13.17 -8.41 -24.68
CA LEU A 417 -14.07 -7.29 -24.35
C LEU A 417 -13.66 -6.60 -23.05
N GLU A 418 -13.36 -7.34 -21.99
CA GLU A 418 -12.93 -6.76 -20.71
C GLU A 418 -11.55 -6.10 -20.80
N SER A 419 -10.64 -6.65 -21.61
CA SER A 419 -9.39 -5.99 -22.00
C SER A 419 -9.60 -4.65 -22.71
N ARG A 420 -10.70 -4.50 -23.48
CA ARG A 420 -11.08 -3.21 -24.10
C ARG A 420 -11.62 -2.24 -23.06
N MET A 421 -12.43 -2.67 -22.08
CA MET A 421 -12.91 -1.82 -20.98
C MET A 421 -11.74 -1.23 -20.17
N LEU A 422 -10.78 -2.06 -19.76
CA LEU A 422 -9.56 -1.59 -19.08
C LEU A 422 -8.77 -0.59 -19.94
N THR A 423 -8.68 -0.84 -21.26
CA THR A 423 -7.99 0.08 -22.19
C THR A 423 -8.74 1.41 -22.36
N ALA A 424 -10.06 1.43 -22.19
CA ALA A 424 -10.88 2.64 -22.12
C ALA A 424 -10.84 3.35 -20.76
N GLY A 425 -10.08 2.80 -19.79
CA GLY A 425 -9.93 3.39 -18.45
C GLY A 425 -11.05 3.02 -17.48
N ARG A 426 -11.79 1.92 -17.72
CA ARG A 426 -12.88 1.44 -16.85
C ARG A 426 -12.59 0.05 -16.30
N LEU A 427 -12.92 -0.20 -15.03
CA LEU A 427 -12.91 -1.57 -14.49
C LEU A 427 -14.12 -2.38 -15.04
N PRO A 428 -13.97 -3.65 -15.46
CA PRO A 428 -15.09 -4.46 -15.93
C PRO A 428 -16.16 -4.72 -14.86
N THR A 429 -17.44 -4.72 -15.28
CA THR A 429 -18.60 -4.91 -14.40
C THR A 429 -19.50 -6.07 -14.87
N ASP A 430 -20.28 -6.64 -13.94
CA ASP A 430 -21.20 -7.76 -14.19
C ASP A 430 -22.52 -7.31 -14.84
N ASN A 431 -22.41 -6.96 -16.12
CA ASN A 431 -23.53 -6.68 -17.02
C ASN A 431 -24.21 -7.99 -17.46
N LEU A 432 -25.44 -7.92 -17.99
CA LEU A 432 -26.19 -9.12 -18.43
C LEU A 432 -25.40 -9.97 -19.45
N LEU A 433 -24.65 -9.34 -20.36
CA LEU A 433 -23.79 -10.02 -21.32
C LEU A 433 -22.61 -10.77 -20.66
N THR A 434 -21.93 -10.17 -19.68
CA THR A 434 -20.81 -10.81 -18.96
C THR A 434 -21.27 -11.84 -17.93
N LYS A 435 -22.56 -11.87 -17.58
CA LYS A 435 -23.20 -12.98 -16.86
C LYS A 435 -23.55 -14.18 -17.76
N LEU A 436 -23.86 -13.95 -19.03
CA LEU A 436 -24.18 -15.01 -20.00
C LEU A 436 -22.93 -15.68 -20.60
N ASN A 437 -21.82 -14.96 -20.72
CA ASN A 437 -20.51 -15.49 -21.11
C ASN A 437 -19.42 -14.91 -20.20
N ALA A 438 -19.34 -15.42 -18.96
CA ALA A 438 -18.36 -14.97 -17.98
C ALA A 438 -16.97 -15.51 -18.33
N PRO A 439 -15.94 -14.66 -18.51
CA PRO A 439 -14.57 -15.13 -18.67
C PRO A 439 -14.09 -15.77 -17.36
N ALA A 440 -13.11 -16.65 -17.45
CA ALA A 440 -12.54 -17.31 -16.28
C ALA A 440 -12.08 -16.30 -15.22
N ARG A 441 -12.45 -16.57 -13.95
CA ARG A 441 -12.12 -15.75 -12.79
C ARG A 441 -11.27 -16.57 -11.83
N ALA A 442 -10.36 -15.89 -11.13
CA ALA A 442 -9.66 -16.46 -10.00
C ALA A 442 -10.66 -16.70 -8.85
N THR A 443 -10.65 -17.90 -8.27
CA THR A 443 -11.47 -18.28 -7.11
C THR A 443 -10.87 -17.72 -5.81
N VAL A 444 -10.85 -16.39 -5.71
CA VAL A 444 -10.43 -15.67 -4.49
C VAL A 444 -11.62 -15.55 -3.55
N GLY A 445 -11.54 -16.26 -2.43
CA GLY A 445 -12.50 -16.23 -1.34
C GLY A 445 -13.75 -17.09 -1.52
N THR A 446 -14.53 -17.21 -0.45
CA THR A 446 -15.85 -17.89 -0.43
C THR A 446 -16.91 -17.19 -1.27
N THR A 447 -16.67 -15.94 -1.67
CA THR A 447 -17.53 -15.19 -2.60
C THR A 447 -16.67 -14.50 -3.66
N PRO A 448 -16.34 -15.20 -4.76
CA PRO A 448 -15.53 -14.65 -5.84
C PRO A 448 -16.10 -13.34 -6.40
N GLY A 449 -15.23 -12.35 -6.61
CA GLY A 449 -15.62 -11.01 -7.08
C GLY A 449 -15.99 -10.01 -5.98
N LYS A 450 -15.95 -10.37 -4.69
CA LYS A 450 -16.04 -9.40 -3.57
C LYS A 450 -14.74 -8.57 -3.39
N LEU A 451 -13.62 -9.03 -3.95
CA LEU A 451 -12.32 -8.37 -3.87
C LEU A 451 -12.31 -7.05 -4.68
N ARG A 452 -12.15 -5.91 -4.01
CA ARG A 452 -12.09 -4.58 -4.64
C ARG A 452 -10.66 -4.07 -4.86
N LEU A 453 -9.71 -4.41 -3.98
CA LEU A 453 -8.30 -4.04 -4.07
C LEU A 453 -7.39 -5.27 -3.92
N LEU A 454 -6.36 -5.37 -4.76
CA LEU A 454 -5.27 -6.33 -4.62
C LEU A 454 -3.93 -5.58 -4.59
N PHE A 455 -3.23 -5.62 -3.47
CA PHE A 455 -1.88 -5.06 -3.33
C PHE A 455 -0.83 -6.13 -3.64
N VAL A 456 0.12 -5.81 -4.51
CA VAL A 456 1.18 -6.73 -4.96
C VAL A 456 2.56 -6.12 -4.73
N SER A 457 3.43 -6.80 -3.99
CA SER A 457 4.81 -6.36 -3.68
C SER A 457 5.85 -6.99 -4.61
N GLU A 458 6.56 -6.18 -5.42
CA GLU A 458 7.89 -6.56 -5.96
C GLU A 458 8.98 -6.17 -4.95
N ARG A 459 10.01 -7.00 -4.80
CA ARG A 459 11.06 -6.84 -3.78
C ARG A 459 12.37 -6.39 -4.42
N ALA A 460 12.73 -5.11 -4.25
CA ALA A 460 13.92 -4.51 -4.83
C ALA A 460 15.20 -5.27 -4.47
N GLY A 461 16.02 -5.56 -5.48
CA GLY A 461 17.30 -6.27 -5.31
C GLY A 461 17.16 -7.78 -5.09
N LEU A 462 15.95 -8.32 -4.98
CA LEU A 462 15.71 -9.76 -4.83
C LEU A 462 15.22 -10.36 -6.17
N ASN A 463 15.40 -11.67 -6.34
CA ASN A 463 14.99 -12.39 -7.56
C ASN A 463 13.48 -12.69 -7.64
N SER A 464 12.61 -11.77 -7.16
CA SER A 464 11.16 -11.87 -7.34
C SER A 464 10.79 -11.76 -8.83
N PRO A 465 9.78 -12.50 -9.33
CA PRO A 465 9.38 -12.44 -10.73
C PRO A 465 8.74 -11.08 -11.05
N PRO A 466 9.30 -10.30 -12.01
CA PRO A 466 8.70 -9.04 -12.40
C PRO A 466 7.43 -9.30 -13.22
N LEU A 467 6.36 -8.59 -12.88
CA LEU A 467 5.10 -8.64 -13.62
C LEU A 467 5.08 -7.57 -14.71
N SER A 468 4.65 -7.97 -15.90
CA SER A 468 4.41 -7.07 -17.02
C SER A 468 3.09 -6.30 -16.85
N SER A 469 2.93 -5.24 -17.64
CA SER A 469 1.66 -4.51 -17.71
C SER A 469 0.49 -5.34 -18.26
N GLU A 470 0.78 -6.44 -18.96
CA GLU A 470 -0.26 -7.33 -19.50
C GLU A 470 -0.73 -8.29 -18.40
N GLU A 471 0.19 -8.97 -17.70
CA GLU A 471 -0.14 -9.81 -16.53
C GLU A 471 -0.88 -9.02 -15.44
N LEU A 472 -0.49 -7.75 -15.17
CA LEU A 472 -1.20 -6.86 -14.26
C LEU A 472 -2.57 -6.37 -14.78
N SER A 473 -2.84 -6.46 -16.08
CA SER A 473 -4.16 -6.16 -16.65
C SER A 473 -5.06 -7.38 -16.58
N ASP A 474 -4.54 -8.56 -16.95
CA ASP A 474 -5.22 -9.83 -16.85
C ASP A 474 -5.60 -10.15 -15.40
N LEU A 475 -4.71 -9.87 -14.42
CA LEU A 475 -5.03 -10.00 -12.99
C LEU A 475 -6.22 -9.13 -12.55
N ARG A 476 -6.43 -7.94 -13.14
CA ARG A 476 -7.60 -7.09 -12.88
C ARG A 476 -8.87 -7.70 -13.47
N ILE A 477 -8.78 -8.39 -14.62
CA ILE A 477 -9.90 -9.16 -15.21
C ILE A 477 -10.20 -10.40 -14.36
N TYR A 478 -9.20 -11.21 -14.06
CA TYR A 478 -9.34 -12.48 -13.34
C TYR A 478 -9.89 -12.30 -11.92
N THR A 479 -9.47 -11.26 -11.20
CA THR A 479 -9.92 -11.01 -9.82
C THR A 479 -11.11 -10.06 -9.70
N LYS A 480 -11.43 -9.30 -10.76
CA LYS A 480 -12.29 -8.09 -10.75
C LYS A 480 -11.82 -6.98 -9.79
N ALA A 481 -10.63 -7.09 -9.21
CA ALA A 481 -10.09 -6.11 -8.28
C ALA A 481 -9.21 -5.06 -8.97
N ARG A 482 -9.10 -3.88 -8.37
CA ARG A 482 -8.11 -2.88 -8.77
C ARG A 482 -6.75 -3.32 -8.20
N VAL A 483 -5.88 -3.81 -9.08
CA VAL A 483 -4.51 -4.25 -8.74
C VAL A 483 -3.60 -3.04 -8.58
N LEU A 484 -2.96 -2.91 -7.42
CA LEU A 484 -1.87 -1.97 -7.15
C LEU A 484 -0.54 -2.72 -7.14
N TYR A 485 0.40 -2.29 -7.98
CA TYR A 485 1.76 -2.80 -8.02
C TYR A 485 2.69 -1.85 -7.25
N ALA A 486 3.45 -2.38 -6.29
CA ALA A 486 4.29 -1.60 -5.40
C ALA A 486 5.73 -2.12 -5.39
N LEU A 487 6.69 -1.19 -5.40
CA LEU A 487 8.10 -1.50 -5.18
C LEU A 487 8.41 -1.42 -3.69
N THR A 488 8.97 -2.49 -3.12
CA THR A 488 9.38 -2.58 -1.71
C THR A 488 10.89 -2.74 -1.61
N ALA A 489 11.53 -2.30 -0.52
CA ALA A 489 12.98 -2.40 -0.36
C ALA A 489 13.41 -2.44 1.11
N ALA A 490 14.53 -3.12 1.40
CA ALA A 490 15.03 -3.39 2.75
C ALA A 490 14.99 -2.19 3.71
N LYS A 491 15.53 -1.05 3.28
CA LYS A 491 15.69 0.18 4.08
C LYS A 491 14.50 1.15 4.02
N VAL A 492 13.37 0.74 3.45
CA VAL A 492 12.17 1.59 3.31
C VAL A 492 10.96 0.89 3.95
N ALA A 493 10.32 1.57 4.90
CA ALA A 493 9.06 1.10 5.48
C ALA A 493 7.92 1.29 4.48
N GLY A 494 7.03 0.30 4.36
CA GLY A 494 5.95 0.30 3.37
C GLY A 494 6.48 0.06 1.95
N ALA A 495 6.16 0.97 1.03
CA ALA A 495 6.61 0.92 -0.36
C ALA A 495 7.42 2.16 -0.74
N VAL A 496 8.36 1.98 -1.67
CA VAL A 496 9.11 3.04 -2.33
C VAL A 496 8.19 3.81 -3.29
N ALA A 497 7.49 3.09 -4.15
CA ALA A 497 6.56 3.64 -5.14
C ALA A 497 5.39 2.68 -5.36
N GLN A 498 4.21 3.21 -5.72
CA GLN A 498 2.98 2.45 -5.93
C GLN A 498 2.18 2.96 -7.15
N THR A 499 1.60 2.05 -7.93
CA THR A 499 0.71 2.42 -9.04
C THR A 499 -0.61 3.01 -8.52
N ASN A 500 -1.12 4.05 -9.19
CA ASN A 500 -2.44 4.61 -8.88
C ASN A 500 -3.54 3.55 -9.07
N VAL A 501 -4.53 3.52 -8.17
CA VAL A 501 -5.69 2.61 -8.13
C VAL A 501 -6.45 2.53 -9.48
N TYR A 502 -6.43 3.61 -10.26
CA TYR A 502 -7.15 3.73 -11.54
C TYR A 502 -6.23 3.65 -12.78
N ASP A 503 -4.98 3.18 -12.64
CA ASP A 503 -4.04 3.07 -13.77
C ASP A 503 -4.16 1.72 -14.50
N TYR A 504 -4.97 1.72 -15.57
CA TYR A 504 -5.26 0.54 -16.41
C TYR A 504 -4.50 0.54 -17.74
N ARG A 505 -3.50 1.42 -17.90
CA ARG A 505 -2.73 1.54 -19.16
C ARG A 505 -1.88 0.28 -19.39
N ARG A 506 -1.86 -0.20 -20.64
CA ARG A 506 -1.01 -1.32 -21.10
C ARG A 506 0.20 -0.84 -21.90
N GLY A 507 1.32 -1.55 -21.70
CA GLY A 507 2.64 -1.20 -22.21
C GLY A 507 2.68 -1.05 -23.73
N VAL A 508 3.54 -0.14 -24.19
CA VAL A 508 3.85 0.04 -25.62
C VAL A 508 5.18 -0.62 -26.01
N ALA A 509 6.01 -1.00 -25.02
CA ALA A 509 7.33 -1.59 -25.22
C ALA A 509 7.28 -3.14 -25.23
N PRO A 510 7.50 -3.83 -26.37
CA PRO A 510 7.33 -5.29 -26.48
C PRO A 510 8.46 -6.15 -25.88
N SER A 511 9.30 -5.59 -24.99
CA SER A 511 10.61 -6.18 -24.64
C SER A 511 11.03 -6.11 -23.17
N ASN A 512 10.31 -5.38 -22.31
CA ASN A 512 10.60 -5.32 -20.87
C ASN A 512 9.59 -6.15 -20.10
N LYS A 513 10.06 -7.13 -19.31
CA LYS A 513 9.19 -7.91 -18.40
C LYS A 513 8.65 -7.10 -17.21
N ASN A 514 9.26 -5.94 -16.92
CA ASN A 514 8.95 -5.12 -15.75
C ASN A 514 7.92 -4.04 -16.13
N SER A 515 6.78 -4.03 -15.44
CA SER A 515 5.85 -2.89 -15.44
C SER A 515 6.45 -1.66 -14.73
N HIS A 516 5.69 -0.55 -14.72
CA HIS A 516 5.98 0.60 -13.89
C HIS A 516 5.44 0.40 -12.47
N PHE A 517 6.14 0.96 -11.48
CA PHE A 517 5.70 1.03 -10.08
C PHE A 517 4.95 2.32 -9.75
N GLY A 518 4.69 3.18 -10.76
CA GLY A 518 3.96 4.43 -10.56
C GLY A 518 4.78 5.52 -9.85
N VAL A 519 4.19 6.10 -8.79
CA VAL A 519 4.65 7.31 -8.09
C VAL A 519 5.27 6.97 -6.73
N PRO A 520 6.30 7.70 -6.24
CA PRO A 520 6.68 7.66 -4.82
C PRO A 520 5.51 7.88 -3.86
N LEU A 521 5.55 7.27 -2.68
CA LEU A 521 4.59 7.57 -1.61
C LEU A 521 4.81 8.99 -1.05
N SER A 522 3.79 9.59 -0.44
CA SER A 522 3.84 10.96 0.10
C SER A 522 4.80 11.16 1.30
N SER A 523 5.33 10.08 1.87
CA SER A 523 6.41 10.10 2.88
C SER A 523 7.82 10.07 2.26
N LEU A 524 7.96 10.05 0.93
CA LEU A 524 9.19 9.76 0.20
C LEU A 524 9.44 10.69 -0.99
N GLU A 525 10.71 10.79 -1.35
CA GLU A 525 11.23 11.37 -2.58
C GLU A 525 12.17 10.38 -3.27
N ILE A 526 12.23 10.42 -4.60
CA ILE A 526 13.10 9.54 -5.38
C ILE A 526 13.92 10.37 -6.36
N LYS A 527 15.22 10.06 -6.44
CA LYS A 527 16.13 10.55 -7.49
C LYS A 527 16.87 9.38 -8.12
N LEU A 528 17.28 9.53 -9.37
CA LEU A 528 18.14 8.58 -10.07
C LEU A 528 19.56 9.15 -10.11
N LYS A 529 20.55 8.36 -9.70
CA LYS A 529 21.97 8.75 -9.69
C LYS A 529 22.72 8.09 -10.83
N ASP A 530 23.58 8.84 -11.51
CA ASP A 530 24.32 8.33 -12.66
C ASP A 530 25.28 7.20 -12.25
N THR A 531 25.31 6.16 -13.08
CA THR A 531 26.17 4.97 -12.93
C THR A 531 27.10 4.85 -14.15
N PRO A 532 28.17 4.05 -14.09
CA PRO A 532 29.06 3.86 -15.25
C PRO A 532 28.34 3.32 -16.51
N GLN A 533 27.16 2.71 -16.37
CA GLN A 533 26.38 2.14 -17.48
C GLN A 533 25.10 2.95 -17.84
N HIS A 534 24.66 3.89 -16.99
CA HIS A 534 23.47 4.71 -17.23
C HIS A 534 23.73 6.14 -16.75
N ARG A 535 23.61 7.10 -17.67
CA ARG A 535 23.65 8.53 -17.36
C ARG A 535 22.30 9.19 -17.61
N THR A 536 22.01 10.22 -16.84
CA THR A 536 20.84 11.08 -16.99
C THR A 536 21.08 12.08 -18.11
N THR A 537 20.27 12.01 -19.16
CA THR A 537 20.20 13.04 -20.21
C THR A 537 18.85 13.75 -20.17
N ASP A 538 18.71 14.84 -20.93
CA ASP A 538 17.43 15.55 -21.08
C ASP A 538 16.36 14.67 -21.78
N GLU A 539 16.77 13.66 -22.53
CA GLU A 539 15.89 12.70 -23.22
C GLU A 539 15.58 11.45 -22.38
N GLN A 540 16.51 10.99 -21.54
CA GLN A 540 16.35 9.76 -20.76
C GLN A 540 16.96 9.89 -19.36
N THR A 541 16.09 9.86 -18.34
CA THR A 541 16.48 9.76 -16.93
C THR A 541 16.66 8.28 -16.55
N ALA A 542 17.90 7.84 -16.34
CA ALA A 542 18.23 6.45 -15.99
C ALA A 542 19.48 6.38 -15.11
N GLY A 543 19.40 5.60 -14.03
CA GLY A 543 20.45 5.55 -13.01
C GLY A 543 20.10 4.62 -11.85
N GLU A 544 20.95 4.59 -10.82
CA GLU A 544 20.70 3.90 -9.55
C GLU A 544 19.57 4.62 -8.79
N VAL A 545 18.61 3.87 -8.25
CA VAL A 545 17.49 4.45 -7.49
C VAL A 545 17.94 4.83 -6.10
N VAL A 546 17.88 6.12 -5.77
CA VAL A 546 18.12 6.66 -4.44
C VAL A 546 16.80 7.22 -3.88
N VAL A 547 16.49 6.86 -2.63
CA VAL A 547 15.24 7.19 -1.94
C VAL A 547 15.55 7.99 -0.69
N ILE A 548 14.82 9.09 -0.50
CA ILE A 548 14.93 10.01 0.62
C ILE A 548 13.55 10.11 1.30
N GLY A 549 13.49 10.26 2.62
CA GLY A 549 12.25 10.69 3.30
C GLY A 549 11.96 10.02 4.64
N SER A 550 10.81 10.38 5.20
CA SER A 550 10.44 10.04 6.58
C SER A 550 10.27 8.53 6.83
N SER A 551 9.94 7.73 5.81
CA SER A 551 9.86 6.26 5.93
C SER A 551 11.17 5.51 5.57
N VAL A 552 12.29 6.21 5.37
CA VAL A 552 13.62 5.60 5.11
C VAL A 552 14.41 5.40 6.41
N ALA A 553 14.95 4.20 6.62
CA ALA A 553 15.90 3.93 7.69
C ALA A 553 17.21 4.69 7.45
N GLY A 554 17.46 5.74 8.26
CA GLY A 554 18.58 6.67 8.09
C GLY A 554 18.28 7.89 7.19
N GLY A 555 17.05 8.08 6.72
CA GLY A 555 16.61 9.28 5.98
C GLY A 555 16.95 9.31 4.49
N GLU A 556 18.12 8.82 4.06
CA GLU A 556 18.48 8.62 2.64
C GLU A 556 19.13 7.24 2.45
N THR A 557 18.80 6.54 1.36
CA THR A 557 19.45 5.28 0.97
C THR A 557 19.44 5.09 -0.54
N SER A 558 20.51 4.49 -1.09
CA SER A 558 20.41 3.77 -2.36
C SER A 558 19.64 2.45 -2.18
N LEU A 559 18.98 1.99 -3.24
CA LEU A 559 18.38 0.66 -3.34
C LEU A 559 19.28 -0.38 -4.04
N GLY A 560 20.44 0.03 -4.59
CA GLY A 560 21.34 -0.86 -5.35
C GLY A 560 20.79 -1.40 -6.68
N VAL A 561 19.61 -0.91 -7.12
CA VAL A 561 18.95 -1.29 -8.37
C VAL A 561 18.89 -0.12 -9.34
N ASN A 562 19.00 -0.41 -10.64
CA ASN A 562 18.92 0.59 -11.70
C ASN A 562 17.47 0.78 -12.16
N GLY A 563 17.01 2.02 -12.12
CA GLY A 563 15.71 2.47 -12.60
C GLY A 563 15.80 3.31 -13.87
N LYS A 564 14.69 3.39 -14.59
CA LYS A 564 14.39 4.45 -15.56
C LYS A 564 13.16 5.20 -15.09
N CYS A 565 13.21 6.53 -15.18
CA CYS A 565 12.03 7.36 -15.00
C CYS A 565 11.57 7.85 -16.38
N TYR A 566 10.32 7.57 -16.73
CA TYR A 566 9.71 8.10 -17.94
C TYR A 566 9.02 9.42 -17.60
N LEU A 567 9.59 10.54 -18.06
CA LEU A 567 8.94 11.86 -17.99
C LEU A 567 8.42 12.26 -19.37
N PHE A 568 7.24 12.88 -19.38
CA PHE A 568 6.60 13.36 -20.61
C PHE A 568 7.01 14.81 -20.91
N TRP A 569 8.09 14.99 -21.67
CA TRP A 569 8.63 16.31 -22.06
C TRP A 569 8.40 16.72 -23.52
N HIS A 570 7.64 15.93 -24.31
CA HIS A 570 7.29 16.29 -25.70
C HIS A 570 5.79 16.54 -25.89
N MET A 571 5.40 17.82 -25.83
CA MET A 571 4.04 18.26 -26.17
C MET A 571 3.86 18.60 -27.67
N SER A 572 4.95 18.65 -28.45
CA SER A 572 4.97 19.21 -29.82
C SER A 572 4.39 18.31 -30.92
N THR A 573 4.12 17.03 -30.65
CA THR A 573 3.78 16.01 -31.67
C THR A 573 2.37 15.41 -31.54
N MET A 574 1.43 16.09 -30.85
CA MET A 574 0.05 15.61 -30.65
C MET A 574 -1.03 16.24 -31.56
N LEU A 575 -0.68 17.10 -32.53
CA LEU A 575 -1.66 17.83 -33.35
C LEU A 575 -2.06 17.17 -34.69
N THR A 576 -1.57 15.97 -35.01
CA THR A 576 -1.72 15.36 -36.35
C THR A 576 -2.16 13.88 -36.37
N SER A 577 -3.05 13.46 -35.47
CA SER A 577 -3.87 12.25 -35.70
C SER A 577 -5.18 12.29 -34.92
N THR A 578 -6.32 12.29 -35.63
CA THR A 578 -7.68 12.41 -35.06
C THR A 578 -8.58 11.18 -35.30
N SER A 579 -8.00 10.05 -35.70
CA SER A 579 -8.76 8.81 -36.01
C SER A 579 -8.24 7.53 -35.34
N ASN A 580 -7.18 7.62 -34.53
CA ASN A 580 -6.76 6.58 -33.60
C ASN A 580 -6.20 7.25 -32.35
N PHE A 581 -6.68 6.89 -31.15
CA PHE A 581 -6.06 7.32 -29.90
C PHE A 581 -4.60 6.79 -29.86
N PRO A 582 -3.57 7.66 -29.88
CA PRO A 582 -2.20 7.20 -29.72
C PRO A 582 -2.02 6.64 -28.31
N ARG A 583 -1.46 5.43 -28.20
CA ARG A 583 -1.18 4.79 -26.89
C ARG A 583 -0.26 5.72 -26.09
N ARG A 584 -0.78 6.33 -25.03
CA ARG A 584 -0.08 7.38 -24.28
C ARG A 584 1.04 6.78 -23.42
N PRO A 585 2.24 7.38 -23.38
CA PRO A 585 3.33 6.91 -22.53
C PRO A 585 3.04 7.13 -21.04
N TYR A 586 3.90 6.57 -20.20
CA TYR A 586 3.77 6.55 -18.74
C TYR A 586 4.52 7.69 -18.05
N SER A 587 4.06 8.05 -16.85
CA SER A 587 4.81 8.85 -15.87
C SER A 587 5.10 7.98 -14.65
N GLY A 588 6.29 7.39 -14.57
CA GLY A 588 6.62 6.50 -13.45
C GLY A 588 7.98 5.81 -13.58
N ILE A 589 8.34 5.09 -12.52
CA ILE A 589 9.60 4.35 -12.39
C ILE A 589 9.41 2.92 -12.90
N CYS A 590 10.31 2.46 -13.78
CA CYS A 590 10.49 1.03 -14.10
C CYS A 590 11.90 0.61 -13.68
N LEU A 591 12.04 -0.54 -13.01
CA LEU A 591 13.34 -1.15 -12.74
C LEU A 591 13.82 -2.00 -13.92
N ARG A 592 15.14 -2.18 -14.01
CA ARG A 592 15.76 -3.18 -14.88
C ARG A 592 16.47 -4.23 -14.03
N SER A 593 15.82 -5.37 -13.83
CA SER A 593 16.41 -6.48 -13.07
C SER A 593 17.74 -6.93 -13.68
N LYS A 594 18.76 -7.09 -12.82
CA LYS A 594 20.13 -7.45 -13.18
C LYS A 594 20.41 -8.86 -12.68
N ARG A 595 20.21 -9.87 -13.54
CA ARG A 595 20.70 -11.24 -13.25
C ARG A 595 22.23 -11.20 -13.11
N THR A 596 22.72 -11.49 -11.91
CA THR A 596 24.11 -11.88 -11.69
C THR A 596 24.39 -13.17 -12.46
N LYS A 597 25.45 -13.16 -13.28
CA LYS A 597 25.86 -14.29 -14.12
C LYS A 597 27.14 -14.93 -13.55
N ASP A 598 27.17 -15.09 -12.24
CA ASP A 598 28.32 -15.57 -11.48
C ASP A 598 28.21 -17.08 -11.27
N ALA A 599 28.40 -17.81 -12.39
CA ALA A 599 28.54 -19.26 -12.42
C ALA A 599 29.61 -19.61 -13.47
N ALA A 600 30.87 -19.67 -13.03
CA ALA A 600 32.01 -19.90 -13.90
C ALA A 600 32.31 -21.39 -14.06
N LEU A 601 32.52 -21.80 -15.32
CA LEU A 601 33.45 -22.85 -15.76
C LEU A 601 33.59 -24.10 -14.88
N MET A 602 32.76 -25.11 -15.17
CA MET A 602 33.31 -26.42 -15.52
C MET A 602 32.64 -26.88 -16.82
N GLY A 603 33.45 -27.24 -17.81
CA GLY A 603 32.97 -27.73 -19.10
C GLY A 603 33.18 -29.23 -19.23
N ILE A 604 32.27 -29.88 -19.97
CA ILE A 604 32.48 -31.15 -20.68
C ILE A 604 31.73 -30.98 -22.00
N ASP A 605 32.39 -31.28 -23.12
CA ASP A 605 31.75 -31.24 -24.43
C ASP A 605 30.75 -32.39 -24.60
N ASN A 606 29.64 -32.12 -25.29
CA ASN A 606 29.15 -32.99 -26.36
C ASN A 606 28.08 -32.25 -27.18
N ALA A 607 28.26 -32.21 -28.49
CA ALA A 607 27.31 -31.61 -29.42
C ALA A 607 26.42 -32.69 -30.04
N ILE A 608 25.10 -32.48 -30.06
CA ILE A 608 24.19 -33.15 -30.99
C ILE A 608 23.34 -32.09 -31.69
N PHE A 609 23.59 -31.94 -32.99
CA PHE A 609 22.75 -31.18 -33.92
C PHE A 609 21.56 -32.06 -34.34
N LEU A 610 20.33 -31.59 -34.18
CA LEU A 610 19.15 -32.20 -34.82
C LEU A 610 18.21 -31.13 -35.39
N THR A 611 18.55 -30.66 -36.59
CA THR A 611 17.64 -29.93 -37.47
C THR A 611 16.75 -30.90 -38.23
N LEU A 612 15.41 -30.83 -38.04
CA LEU A 612 14.45 -31.59 -38.84
C LEU A 612 13.23 -30.75 -39.24
N THR A 613 13.13 -30.49 -40.55
CA THR A 613 11.99 -29.91 -41.28
C THR A 613 12.14 -30.26 -42.76
N PRO A 614 11.07 -30.30 -43.58
CA PRO A 614 9.66 -30.60 -43.30
C PRO A 614 9.11 -31.67 -44.27
N HIS A 615 7.82 -32.04 -44.20
CA HIS A 615 7.01 -32.28 -45.40
C HIS A 615 5.48 -32.37 -45.17
N ASN A 616 4.73 -32.35 -46.28
CA ASN A 616 3.32 -32.75 -46.46
C ASN A 616 2.20 -31.88 -45.86
N SER A 617 2.03 -30.72 -46.51
CA SER A 617 0.75 -30.19 -47.03
C SER A 617 -0.51 -31.08 -46.97
N PHE A 618 -1.65 -30.46 -46.65
CA PHE A 618 -2.95 -30.74 -47.27
C PHE A 618 -3.73 -29.44 -47.54
N HIS A 619 -4.66 -29.48 -48.51
CA HIS A 619 -5.33 -28.29 -49.07
C HIS A 619 -6.81 -28.19 -48.65
N THR A 620 -7.29 -26.99 -48.31
CA THR A 620 -8.69 -26.48 -48.41
C THR A 620 -8.78 -25.15 -47.62
N SER A 621 -9.53 -24.09 -47.97
CA SER A 621 -9.87 -23.39 -49.21
C SER A 621 -10.98 -22.38 -48.86
N GLN A 622 -10.72 -21.06 -48.96
CA GLN A 622 -11.68 -19.95 -48.75
C GLN A 622 -12.22 -19.80 -47.29
N LEU A 623 -12.64 -18.62 -46.79
CA LEU A 623 -12.98 -17.34 -47.42
C LEU A 623 -12.17 -16.14 -46.87
N SER A 624 -11.93 -15.15 -47.75
CA SER A 624 -11.39 -13.82 -47.38
C SER A 624 -12.33 -12.72 -47.83
N VAL A 625 -13.09 -12.12 -46.90
CA VAL A 625 -14.01 -11.01 -47.19
C VAL A 625 -13.28 -9.67 -47.00
N LEU A 626 -12.92 -9.01 -48.11
CA LEU A 626 -12.15 -7.76 -48.11
C LEU A 626 -13.07 -6.53 -48.29
N PHE A 627 -13.47 -5.89 -47.19
CA PHE A 627 -14.25 -4.63 -47.25
C PHE A 627 -13.37 -3.40 -47.54
N LEU A 628 -13.29 -3.02 -48.82
CA LEU A 628 -12.66 -1.78 -49.29
C LEU A 628 -13.64 -0.59 -49.29
N PHE A 629 -13.70 0.18 -48.21
CA PHE A 629 -14.42 1.46 -48.20
C PHE A 629 -13.58 2.59 -48.81
N LYS A 630 -13.82 2.85 -50.11
CA LYS A 630 -13.14 3.86 -50.92
C LYS A 630 -13.72 5.26 -50.69
N TYR A 631 -13.27 5.96 -49.66
CA TYR A 631 -13.71 7.34 -49.39
C TYR A 631 -13.20 8.34 -50.43
N SER A 632 -14.12 8.84 -51.26
CA SER A 632 -13.86 10.00 -52.11
C SER A 632 -14.02 11.31 -51.33
N ARG A 633 -13.23 12.34 -51.65
CA ARG A 633 -13.44 13.72 -51.20
C ARG A 633 -13.22 14.68 -52.37
N PRO A 634 -14.11 15.66 -52.61
CA PRO A 634 -13.87 16.72 -53.58
C PRO A 634 -12.80 17.69 -53.07
N SER A 635 -12.01 18.22 -53.99
CA SER A 635 -11.07 19.32 -53.77
C SER A 635 -11.75 20.67 -54.01
N HIS A 636 -11.38 21.72 -53.28
CA HIS A 636 -11.38 23.11 -53.78
C HIS A 636 -10.57 24.06 -52.88
N LEU A 637 -10.00 25.09 -53.51
CA LEU A 637 -9.40 26.32 -52.97
C LEU A 637 -8.35 26.21 -51.83
N ARG A 638 -7.08 26.37 -52.23
CA ARG A 638 -6.19 27.38 -51.62
C ARG A 638 -5.71 28.32 -52.73
N ARG A 639 -5.61 29.62 -52.45
CA ARG A 639 -4.87 30.58 -53.28
C ARG A 639 -3.87 31.36 -52.41
N PHE A 640 -2.83 31.85 -53.06
CA PHE A 640 -1.69 32.53 -52.47
C PHE A 640 -2.06 33.86 -51.80
N LEU A 641 -1.26 34.25 -50.82
CA LEU A 641 -0.67 35.59 -50.81
C LEU A 641 0.79 35.49 -50.37
N HIS A 642 1.69 36.02 -51.19
CA HIS A 642 3.13 36.14 -50.93
C HIS A 642 3.45 37.64 -50.97
N LEU A 643 4.19 38.14 -49.98
CA LEU A 643 4.78 39.48 -50.00
C LEU A 643 6.23 39.40 -49.49
N THR A 644 7.09 40.29 -49.99
CA THR A 644 8.53 40.04 -50.06
C THR A 644 9.39 41.19 -49.51
N SER A 645 10.11 40.92 -48.41
CA SER A 645 11.42 41.55 -48.08
C SER A 645 11.36 43.08 -47.79
N PRO A 646 12.47 43.85 -47.53
CA PRO A 646 13.89 43.54 -47.69
C PRO A 646 14.86 43.83 -46.49
N VAL A 647 16.00 43.12 -46.47
CA VAL A 647 17.40 43.66 -46.35
C VAL A 647 17.65 44.76 -45.29
N ARG A 648 18.40 44.57 -44.19
CA ARG A 648 19.90 44.48 -43.98
C ARG A 648 20.18 44.51 -42.44
N LYS A 649 21.38 44.30 -41.84
CA LYS A 649 22.74 43.81 -42.20
C LYS A 649 23.50 43.39 -40.90
N ASP A 650 24.67 42.76 -41.08
CA ASP A 650 25.87 42.76 -40.20
C ASP A 650 25.97 41.95 -38.88
N CYS A 651 27.20 41.46 -38.67
CA CYS A 651 27.76 40.65 -37.58
C CYS A 651 28.71 41.56 -36.72
N PRO A 652 29.57 41.09 -35.76
CA PRO A 652 29.92 39.71 -35.39
C PRO A 652 30.08 39.43 -33.88
N SER A 653 30.71 38.29 -33.58
CA SER A 653 31.00 37.70 -32.26
C SER A 653 32.18 38.31 -31.49
N LEU A 654 32.06 38.35 -30.15
CA LEU A 654 33.14 38.10 -29.18
C LEU A 654 32.60 37.12 -28.13
N GLN A 655 33.25 35.99 -27.82
CA GLN A 655 34.48 35.81 -27.02
C GLN A 655 34.34 36.20 -25.54
N SER A 656 34.58 35.20 -24.68
CA SER A 656 34.57 35.26 -23.21
C SER A 656 35.87 35.81 -22.63
N PRO A 657 35.80 36.37 -21.41
CA PRO A 657 36.78 35.96 -20.39
C PRO A 657 36.19 35.70 -19.00
N ASN A 658 36.67 34.63 -18.37
CA ASN A 658 36.91 34.54 -16.92
C ASN A 658 38.34 35.09 -16.64
N PRO A 659 38.80 35.37 -15.39
CA PRO A 659 38.24 34.94 -14.10
C PRO A 659 38.25 35.95 -12.91
N SER A 660 37.69 35.49 -11.78
CA SER A 660 38.20 35.65 -10.40
C SER A 660 38.01 36.92 -9.54
N SER A 661 37.70 36.63 -8.26
CA SER A 661 38.09 37.33 -7.01
C SER A 661 37.15 38.39 -6.37
N LEU A 662 37.42 38.61 -5.07
CA LEU A 662 36.94 39.65 -4.14
C LEU A 662 35.54 39.53 -3.48
N ASN A 663 35.58 38.86 -2.31
CA ASN A 663 35.03 39.23 -1.00
C ASN A 663 34.07 40.44 -0.82
N SER A 664 33.14 40.24 0.12
CA SER A 664 32.62 41.21 1.11
C SER A 664 31.94 42.50 0.62
N ALA A 665 30.60 42.54 0.73
CA ALA A 665 29.89 43.60 1.46
C ALA A 665 28.43 43.21 1.76
N SER A 666 27.97 43.52 2.98
CA SER A 666 26.58 43.93 3.23
C SER A 666 26.60 45.45 3.35
N PRO A 667 25.54 46.21 3.00
CA PRO A 667 24.41 46.32 3.94
C PRO A 667 23.04 46.66 3.30
N ALA A 668 22.11 47.06 4.16
CA ALA A 668 21.01 48.01 3.94
C ALA A 668 19.70 47.52 3.29
N TYR A 669 18.67 47.46 4.15
CA TYR A 669 17.28 47.81 3.81
C TYR A 669 17.21 49.21 3.16
N PRO A 670 16.11 49.49 2.45
CA PRO A 670 15.18 50.45 3.05
C PRO A 670 13.76 49.86 3.23
N GLN A 671 13.15 50.19 4.37
CA GLN A 671 11.68 50.16 4.47
C GLN A 671 11.13 51.40 3.76
N HIS A 672 10.02 51.27 3.02
CA HIS A 672 8.92 52.25 2.98
C HIS A 672 7.83 51.75 2.01
N PHE A 673 6.68 51.32 2.54
CA PHE A 673 5.40 52.04 2.37
C PHE A 673 4.33 51.46 3.31
N ARG A 674 3.44 52.32 3.81
CA ARG A 674 2.29 51.99 4.67
C ARG A 674 1.01 52.52 4.01
N SER A 675 -0.14 51.92 4.34
CA SER A 675 -1.47 52.29 3.85
C SER A 675 -1.67 51.97 2.36
N ILE A 676 -2.86 51.57 1.88
CA ILE A 676 -4.21 51.98 2.32
C ILE A 676 -5.10 50.78 2.66
N CYS A 677 -6.02 50.97 3.62
CA CYS A 677 -7.20 50.13 3.83
C CYS A 677 -8.45 51.03 3.85
N SER A 678 -9.52 50.62 3.13
CA SER A 678 -10.95 50.76 3.52
C SER A 678 -11.89 50.54 2.31
N LEU A 679 -13.19 50.35 2.62
CA LEU A 679 -14.37 50.38 1.70
C LEU A 679 -14.39 49.29 0.62
N LEU A 680 -15.22 48.25 0.76
CA LEU A 680 -16.67 48.36 0.53
C LEU A 680 -17.52 47.41 1.39
N VAL A 681 -18.73 47.86 1.75
CA VAL A 681 -19.77 47.14 2.51
C VAL A 681 -21.15 47.57 1.95
N SER A 682 -22.20 46.75 2.19
CA SER A 682 -23.61 46.95 1.77
C SER A 682 -23.92 46.67 0.28
N SER A 683 -25.12 46.20 -0.10
CA SER A 683 -26.30 45.76 0.70
C SER A 683 -27.35 45.03 -0.14
N SER A 684 -28.03 44.01 0.42
CA SER A 684 -29.36 43.43 0.06
C SER A 684 -29.48 42.07 0.80
N LEU A 685 -30.43 41.70 1.70
CA LEU A 685 -31.76 42.19 2.13
C LEU A 685 -32.84 42.13 1.03
N ARG A 686 -33.92 41.32 1.11
CA ARG A 686 -34.71 40.88 2.30
C ARG A 686 -35.56 39.58 1.99
N PRO A 687 -36.56 39.10 2.79
CA PRO A 687 -36.62 37.66 3.14
C PRO A 687 -38.03 36.97 3.06
N SER A 688 -38.16 35.82 3.75
CA SER A 688 -39.37 35.30 4.43
C SER A 688 -40.50 34.66 3.59
N PRO A 689 -41.52 34.03 4.20
CA PRO A 689 -41.43 32.95 5.21
C PRO A 689 -42.41 31.79 4.94
N HIS A 690 -42.44 30.76 5.80
CA HIS A 690 -43.67 30.37 6.53
C HIS A 690 -43.36 29.38 7.66
N ALA A 691 -44.17 29.40 8.73
CA ALA A 691 -44.10 28.50 9.87
C ALA A 691 -45.49 28.34 10.52
N HIS A 692 -45.74 27.22 11.21
CA HIS A 692 -46.69 27.01 12.32
C HIS A 692 -46.21 25.72 13.05
N LEU A 693 -46.12 25.63 14.39
CA LEU A 693 -47.20 25.40 15.39
C LEU A 693 -47.99 24.09 15.10
N THR A 694 -48.27 23.17 16.05
CA THR A 694 -48.04 23.05 17.53
C THR A 694 -48.16 21.53 17.93
N GLN A 695 -48.20 21.00 19.17
CA GLN A 695 -48.38 21.50 20.56
C GLN A 695 -47.80 20.54 21.64
N ASP A 696 -48.05 20.89 22.91
CA ASP A 696 -47.83 20.25 24.23
C ASP A 696 -47.91 18.72 24.41
N LEU A 697 -47.16 18.21 25.42
CA LEU A 697 -47.76 17.67 26.66
C LEU A 697 -46.73 17.58 27.83
N THR A 698 -47.23 17.52 29.07
CA THR A 698 -46.43 17.55 30.33
C THR A 698 -46.96 16.57 31.38
N ILE A 699 -46.10 16.17 32.36
CA ILE A 699 -46.32 15.52 33.70
C ILE A 699 -44.93 14.95 34.11
N ALA A 700 -44.21 15.39 35.17
CA ALA A 700 -44.40 15.15 36.63
C ALA A 700 -44.26 13.66 37.04
N ASP A 701 -43.59 13.21 38.11
CA ASP A 701 -42.90 13.83 39.28
C ASP A 701 -41.37 13.51 39.26
N ALA A 702 -40.42 14.12 39.99
CA ALA A 702 -40.35 14.89 41.26
C ALA A 702 -39.94 14.07 42.53
N ARG A 703 -39.33 14.79 43.50
CA ARG A 703 -38.64 14.32 44.74
C ARG A 703 -37.22 13.74 44.49
N GLY A 704 -36.17 14.12 45.23
CA GLY A 704 -36.06 15.17 46.26
C GLY A 704 -34.62 15.41 46.72
N ALA A 705 -34.32 16.63 47.14
CA ALA A 705 -33.06 17.08 47.77
C ALA A 705 -33.41 17.71 49.15
N PRO A 706 -32.53 18.44 49.87
CA PRO A 706 -31.07 18.60 49.81
C PRO A 706 -30.39 18.35 51.19
N PHE A 707 -29.12 18.74 51.39
CA PHE A 707 -28.69 19.56 52.56
C PHE A 707 -27.34 20.27 52.29
N LEU A 708 -26.81 21.02 53.26
CA LEU A 708 -25.94 22.19 53.07
C LEU A 708 -24.46 22.04 53.53
N ARG A 709 -23.58 22.69 52.75
CA ARG A 709 -22.45 23.62 53.10
C ARG A 709 -22.35 24.16 54.56
N PRO A 710 -21.24 24.84 55.00
CA PRO A 710 -19.95 25.20 54.32
C PRO A 710 -18.65 25.16 55.23
N LEU A 711 -17.54 25.78 54.75
CA LEU A 711 -16.30 26.25 55.49
C LEU A 711 -15.31 25.13 55.93
N GLN A 712 -14.00 25.34 56.19
CA GLN A 712 -13.14 26.56 56.29
C GLN A 712 -11.65 26.25 55.88
N SER A 713 -10.72 27.22 55.98
CA SER A 713 -9.25 27.12 55.72
C SER A 713 -8.43 27.54 56.99
N PRO A 714 -7.07 27.64 57.07
CA PRO A 714 -5.94 27.40 56.12
C PRO A 714 -4.70 26.64 56.75
N TYR A 715 -3.46 26.92 56.27
CA TYR A 715 -2.08 26.53 56.74
C TYR A 715 -1.74 26.94 58.22
N PRO A 716 -0.53 26.68 58.87
CA PRO A 716 0.82 26.29 58.35
C PRO A 716 1.83 25.44 59.22
N LEU A 717 3.02 25.14 58.64
CA LEU A 717 4.43 25.12 59.19
C LEU A 717 4.99 24.23 60.37
N HIS A 718 6.32 23.94 60.24
CA HIS A 718 7.40 23.69 61.24
C HIS A 718 7.63 22.33 61.99
N SER A 719 8.66 21.55 61.54
CA SER A 719 9.97 21.14 62.18
C SER A 719 10.14 20.84 63.71
N PRO A 720 11.28 20.27 64.22
CA PRO A 720 12.26 19.26 63.72
C PRO A 720 12.84 18.25 64.79
N SER A 721 13.63 17.23 64.38
CA SER A 721 14.69 16.53 65.18
C SER A 721 15.50 15.54 64.28
N SER A 722 16.83 15.55 64.07
CA SER A 722 18.03 15.31 64.95
C SER A 722 18.10 13.88 65.54
N HIS A 723 19.11 13.02 65.31
CA HIS A 723 20.59 13.22 65.39
C HIS A 723 21.45 12.16 64.62
N HIS A 724 22.74 12.51 64.38
CA HIS A 724 24.01 11.72 64.25
C HIS A 724 24.09 10.39 63.42
N VAL A 725 25.08 10.14 62.53
CA VAL A 725 26.59 10.15 62.62
C VAL A 725 27.10 8.93 63.43
N SER A 726 28.06 8.08 62.98
CA SER A 726 29.30 8.31 62.20
C SER A 726 29.67 7.21 61.14
N PRO A 727 30.80 7.32 60.39
CA PRO A 727 31.11 6.48 59.20
C PRO A 727 32.47 5.71 59.19
N TYR A 728 32.71 4.93 58.12
CA TYR A 728 34.02 4.44 57.59
C TYR A 728 34.84 3.44 58.46
N PRO A 729 35.99 2.86 58.01
CA PRO A 729 36.65 2.92 56.68
C PRO A 729 37.16 1.57 56.07
N LEU A 730 37.69 1.69 54.84
CA LEU A 730 38.87 1.01 54.26
C LEU A 730 38.84 -0.43 53.71
N SER A 731 39.71 -0.57 52.70
CA SER A 731 40.01 -1.64 51.76
C SER A 731 40.80 -2.84 52.30
N SER A 732 40.63 -3.97 51.61
CA SER A 732 41.73 -4.89 51.23
C SER A 732 41.53 -5.35 49.79
#